data_AF-A0AAD0RNK4-F1
#
_entry.id   AF-A0AAD0RNK4-F1
#
_cell.length_a   1.000
_cell.length_b   1.000
_cell.length_c   1.000
_cell.angle_alpha   90.00
_cell.angle_beta   90.00
_cell.angle_gamma   90.00
#
_symmetry.space_group_name_H-M   'P 1'
#
loop_
_entity.id
_entity.type
_entity.pdbx_description
1 polymer ?
#
loop_
_entity_poly.entity_id
_entity_poly.type
_entity_poly.pdbx_seq_one_letter_code
_entity_poly.pdbx_strand_id
1 'polypeptide(L)'
;MRPHYLTPLFSPRSVAVIGASDTPGSIGQAVFANLLAGNFQGKLFPVNLNHKVVAGVPAVASVRQISEPVDLAVVVTATRTLPAIMKDCGKKGIKAVLLAKEFADSEQLEREIINETLSISRHFGIRILGPNVLGLMRPVAGFNASNYTSKVRPGNLALVSQSSALCTAMLDWADSKGIGFSSVISVGNALDVGFGEILDYLVADNFTQGILLHVHHIHDARRFMSALRAAARTKPVVVIKSGRYEDAVTGVTHSSNLVESGDVFDAALARAGVLRVDTIAQLFTAAKVLAANYRVGGKRLAIVTNGIGPGVLAADSAYSNRVELAKLSDATMELLNGVLPRNWSRGNPLDIIGDASPSRFRTAVKACLDDPNVDGVMVVFTPQAGTDHLTTAQLMIGLQRESSKPLFLSWLGDAKVSESRELFSKAKCAHFRAPEYGIEVFRNLAAYQRNQQLLLQTPGPLEGKRADPDVAKARKVIAAALKDGRDILSERESKEVLAAFQIPVNPTRLARTANEAVKQADKIGYPVVLKIDSPDIIYKSDVGGVELNISNEATLREAFDAIISRTRQARPEARIDGVSVQPMRKRRFAREVMVGVTHDEAFGPVITFGAGGIAVEVMHDRALSLPPLNGYLVASMIRHTRIGQLLGAFKNLPAVDQDELEDVLLHVSEMVCELPELREMDINPLVADEQGVIALDARIIVRPRRPDLKRYGHMAIMPYPSHMVVCAKLNDGTNVMVRPVRPEDADMQQEFVRNLSEESRYNRYLSSIKQLSQSMLVRFTQLDYDREMALAMTREHKDGEEMLAVARFITDPDNEGCEFALEVADRWQGKGIGYLLMSALFDAAREQGLKVMRGEVLAGNKGMLKLMHKLGFSVEPHPEDRALTMVSKSL
;
A
#
# COMPACT_ATOMS: atom_id res chain seq x y z
N MET A 1 -12.88 -1.38 -24.19
CA MET A 1 -12.43 -0.41 -23.15
C MET A 1 -12.14 0.93 -23.79
N ARG A 2 -12.73 2.01 -23.26
CA ARG A 2 -12.42 3.37 -23.71
C ARG A 2 -10.96 3.72 -23.40
N PRO A 3 -10.30 4.55 -24.22
CA PRO A 3 -8.98 5.09 -23.88
C PRO A 3 -9.06 5.87 -22.57
N HIS A 4 -8.02 5.77 -21.74
CA HIS A 4 -7.94 6.47 -20.46
C HIS A 4 -8.13 7.98 -20.65
N TYR A 5 -8.82 8.68 -19.74
CA TYR A 5 -9.13 10.11 -19.91
C TYR A 5 -7.88 11.02 -19.93
N LEU A 6 -6.72 10.54 -19.46
CA LEU A 6 -5.42 11.20 -19.62
C LEU A 6 -4.71 10.91 -20.96
N THR A 7 -5.35 10.18 -21.88
CA THR A 7 -4.79 9.97 -23.24
C THR A 7 -4.43 11.28 -23.95
N PRO A 8 -5.20 12.38 -23.87
CA PRO A 8 -4.80 13.67 -24.45
C PRO A 8 -3.49 14.22 -23.88
N LEU A 9 -3.12 13.87 -22.64
CA LEU A 9 -1.87 14.29 -22.01
C LEU A 9 -0.70 13.40 -22.46
N PHE A 10 -0.87 12.08 -22.45
CA PHE A 10 0.21 11.11 -22.69
C PHE A 10 0.36 10.65 -24.14
N SER A 11 -0.67 10.71 -24.96
CA SER A 11 -0.64 10.33 -26.38
C SER A 11 -1.36 11.37 -27.24
N PRO A 12 -1.00 12.67 -27.16
CA PRO A 12 -1.65 13.70 -27.97
C PRO A 12 -1.39 13.48 -29.45
N ARG A 13 -2.38 13.80 -30.30
CA ARG A 13 -2.25 13.91 -31.76
C ARG A 13 -1.96 15.33 -32.20
N SER A 14 -2.26 16.32 -31.37
CA SER A 14 -1.99 17.73 -31.61
C SER A 14 -1.62 18.48 -30.33
N VAL A 15 -0.61 19.34 -30.41
CA VAL A 15 -0.05 20.04 -29.26
C VAL A 15 0.11 21.53 -29.58
N ALA A 16 -0.46 22.39 -28.74
CA ALA A 16 -0.22 23.82 -28.78
C ALA A 16 0.81 24.20 -27.71
N VAL A 17 1.89 24.89 -28.08
CA VAL A 17 2.91 25.36 -27.14
C VAL A 17 2.76 26.87 -26.94
N ILE A 18 2.16 27.25 -25.80
CA ILE A 18 1.82 28.62 -25.44
C ILE A 18 3.00 29.26 -24.73
N GLY A 19 3.64 30.21 -25.42
CA GLY A 19 4.92 30.79 -25.06
C GLY A 19 6.12 30.16 -25.79
N ALA A 20 5.89 29.38 -26.85
CA ALA A 20 6.95 28.95 -27.77
C ALA A 20 7.71 30.17 -28.31
N SER A 21 9.04 30.11 -28.36
CA SER A 21 9.85 31.24 -28.85
C SER A 21 11.17 30.77 -29.43
N ASP A 22 11.83 31.63 -30.21
CA ASP A 22 13.21 31.42 -30.66
C ASP A 22 14.24 32.07 -29.71
N THR A 23 13.79 32.62 -28.58
CA THR A 23 14.67 33.28 -27.60
C THR A 23 15.61 32.25 -26.97
N PRO A 24 16.93 32.36 -27.17
CA PRO A 24 17.90 31.41 -26.64
C PRO A 24 17.81 31.30 -25.11
N GLY A 25 17.84 30.06 -24.60
CA GLY A 25 17.78 29.78 -23.15
C GLY A 25 16.38 29.88 -22.53
N SER A 26 15.35 30.25 -23.29
CA SER A 26 13.97 30.23 -22.77
C SER A 26 13.41 28.80 -22.69
N ILE A 27 12.55 28.54 -21.70
CA ILE A 27 11.84 27.25 -21.56
C ILE A 27 11.01 26.95 -22.82
N GLY A 28 10.34 27.97 -23.38
CA GLY A 28 9.52 27.81 -24.58
C GLY A 28 10.33 27.42 -25.83
N GLN A 29 11.56 27.90 -25.94
CA GLN A 29 12.48 27.48 -26.99
C GLN A 29 12.88 26.01 -26.81
N ALA A 30 13.27 25.60 -25.60
CA ALA A 30 13.67 24.23 -25.30
C ALA A 30 12.54 23.22 -25.55
N VAL A 31 11.33 23.49 -25.04
CA VAL A 31 10.16 22.62 -25.21
C VAL A 31 9.79 22.45 -26.68
N PHE A 32 9.72 23.54 -27.45
CA PHE A 32 9.33 23.46 -28.85
C PHE A 32 10.40 22.76 -29.71
N ALA A 33 11.68 23.04 -29.46
CA ALA A 33 12.78 22.36 -30.13
C ALA A 33 12.80 20.86 -29.83
N ASN A 34 12.55 20.46 -28.58
CA ASN A 34 12.48 19.06 -28.17
C ASN A 34 11.34 18.29 -28.84
N LEU A 35 10.17 18.90 -28.99
CA LEU A 35 9.04 18.29 -29.69
C LEU A 35 9.36 18.07 -31.18
N LEU A 36 10.04 19.01 -31.82
CA LEU A 36 10.48 18.89 -33.22
C LEU A 36 11.57 17.81 -33.37
N ALA A 37 12.54 17.77 -32.47
CA ALA A 37 13.65 16.81 -32.51
C ALA A 37 13.24 15.37 -32.16
N GLY A 38 12.11 15.20 -31.45
CA GLY A 38 11.64 13.90 -30.97
C GLY A 38 11.05 12.97 -32.05
N ASN A 39 10.88 13.41 -33.31
CA ASN A 39 10.08 12.72 -34.33
C ASN A 39 8.61 12.50 -33.90
N PHE A 40 8.03 13.45 -33.18
CA PHE A 40 6.61 13.42 -32.84
C PHE A 40 5.76 13.41 -34.12
N GLN A 41 4.87 12.43 -34.23
CA GLN A 41 4.03 12.23 -35.44
C GLN A 41 2.77 13.11 -35.45
N GLY A 42 2.47 13.77 -34.34
CA GLY A 42 1.33 14.68 -34.23
C GLY A 42 1.64 16.09 -34.73
N LYS A 43 0.61 16.95 -34.73
CA LYS A 43 0.72 18.34 -35.18
C LYS A 43 1.18 19.26 -34.06
N LEU A 44 2.03 20.22 -34.39
CA LEU A 44 2.58 21.19 -33.45
C LEU A 44 2.15 22.61 -33.82
N PHE A 45 1.64 23.37 -32.85
CA PHE A 45 1.19 24.75 -33.03
C PHE A 45 1.93 25.67 -32.05
N PRO A 46 2.87 26.51 -32.52
CA PRO A 46 3.47 27.53 -31.67
C PRO A 46 2.46 28.66 -31.45
N VAL A 47 2.27 29.06 -30.17
CA VAL A 47 1.39 30.17 -29.79
C VAL A 47 2.21 31.23 -29.10
N ASN A 48 2.34 32.41 -29.73
CA ASN A 48 3.12 33.53 -29.22
C ASN A 48 2.52 34.87 -29.71
N LEU A 49 2.49 35.88 -28.83
CA LEU A 49 1.95 37.21 -29.15
C LEU A 49 2.89 38.04 -30.04
N ASN A 50 4.21 37.86 -29.88
CA ASN A 50 5.24 38.71 -30.46
C ASN A 50 5.91 38.08 -31.69
N HIS A 51 5.94 36.74 -31.76
CA HIS A 51 6.58 36.00 -32.84
C HIS A 51 5.52 35.47 -33.82
N LYS A 52 5.63 35.83 -35.10
CA LYS A 52 4.77 35.30 -36.17
C LYS A 52 5.24 33.94 -36.71
N VAL A 53 6.50 33.58 -36.46
CA VAL A 53 7.13 32.30 -36.82
C VAL A 53 8.03 31.90 -35.65
N VAL A 54 8.03 30.60 -35.30
CA VAL A 54 8.91 30.01 -34.28
C VAL A 54 9.48 28.71 -34.84
N ALA A 55 10.81 28.54 -34.82
CA ALA A 55 11.54 27.41 -35.40
C ALA A 55 11.07 27.01 -36.83
N GLY A 56 10.75 28.01 -37.65
CA GLY A 56 10.26 27.82 -39.03
C GLY A 56 8.77 27.47 -39.17
N VAL A 57 8.02 27.38 -38.08
CA VAL A 57 6.58 27.08 -38.07
C VAL A 57 5.76 28.36 -37.82
N PRO A 58 4.70 28.65 -38.61
CA PRO A 58 3.82 29.79 -38.38
C PRO A 58 3.20 29.75 -36.98
N ALA A 59 3.29 30.87 -36.27
CA ALA A 59 2.76 31.02 -34.92
C ALA A 59 1.48 31.87 -34.90
N VAL A 60 0.57 31.53 -33.99
CA VAL A 60 -0.69 32.26 -33.77
C VAL A 60 -0.66 33.00 -32.43
N ALA A 61 -1.46 34.06 -32.30
CA ALA A 61 -1.49 34.88 -31.09
C ALA A 61 -2.29 34.26 -29.94
N SER A 62 -3.26 33.38 -30.26
CA SER A 62 -4.07 32.65 -29.28
C SER A 62 -4.42 31.27 -29.82
N VAL A 63 -4.52 30.31 -28.91
CA VAL A 63 -4.99 28.94 -29.17
C VAL A 63 -6.37 28.90 -29.85
N ARG A 64 -7.21 29.93 -29.69
CA ARG A 64 -8.51 30.05 -30.37
C ARG A 64 -8.39 30.22 -31.89
N GLN A 65 -7.25 30.72 -32.39
CA GLN A 65 -7.02 30.93 -33.83
C GLN A 65 -6.61 29.66 -34.56
N ILE A 66 -6.29 28.59 -33.83
CA ILE A 66 -6.02 27.28 -34.42
C ILE A 66 -7.35 26.74 -34.93
N SER A 67 -7.47 26.40 -36.21
CA SER A 67 -8.70 25.83 -36.79
C SER A 67 -8.91 24.38 -36.35
N GLU A 68 -7.82 23.63 -36.24
CA GLU A 68 -7.78 22.21 -35.93
C GLU A 68 -8.06 21.90 -34.45
N PRO A 69 -8.49 20.68 -34.09
CA PRO A 69 -8.60 20.26 -32.70
C PRO A 69 -7.21 20.17 -32.04
N VAL A 70 -7.13 20.56 -30.78
CA VAL A 70 -5.91 20.54 -29.96
C VAL A 70 -6.14 19.61 -28.77
N ASP A 71 -5.32 18.57 -28.64
CA ASP A 71 -5.44 17.60 -27.55
C ASP A 71 -4.77 18.11 -26.26
N LEU A 72 -3.58 18.71 -26.41
CA LEU A 72 -2.74 19.18 -25.31
C LEU A 72 -2.29 20.63 -25.52
N ALA A 73 -2.42 21.45 -24.48
CA ALA A 73 -1.73 22.74 -24.42
C ALA A 73 -0.57 22.69 -23.42
N VAL A 74 0.63 23.02 -23.87
CA VAL A 74 1.83 23.18 -23.04
C VAL A 74 2.04 24.66 -22.78
N VAL A 75 1.93 25.07 -21.52
CA VAL A 75 2.01 26.48 -21.12
C VAL A 75 3.34 26.74 -20.43
N VAL A 76 4.10 27.68 -21.00
CA VAL A 76 5.42 28.11 -20.51
C VAL A 76 5.47 29.62 -20.23
N THR A 77 4.30 30.27 -20.16
CA THR A 77 4.15 31.71 -19.88
C THR A 77 4.12 32.00 -18.37
N ALA A 78 4.10 33.29 -18.00
CA ALA A 78 4.05 33.72 -16.60
C ALA A 78 2.69 33.40 -15.94
N THR A 79 2.72 33.12 -14.63
CA THR A 79 1.57 32.76 -13.77
C THR A 79 0.34 33.62 -13.98
N ARG A 80 0.51 34.95 -13.99
CA ARG A 80 -0.58 35.93 -14.20
C ARG A 80 -1.40 35.74 -15.47
N THR A 81 -0.88 35.01 -16.46
CA THR A 81 -1.58 34.75 -17.73
C THR A 81 -2.42 33.47 -17.71
N LEU A 82 -2.26 32.62 -16.67
CA LEU A 82 -2.89 31.30 -16.61
C LEU A 82 -4.42 31.36 -16.68
N PRO A 83 -5.16 32.18 -15.90
CA PRO A 83 -6.63 32.17 -15.94
C PRO A 83 -7.17 32.46 -17.34
N ALA A 84 -6.59 33.45 -18.04
CA ALA A 84 -6.98 33.82 -19.38
C ALA A 84 -6.68 32.70 -20.40
N ILE A 85 -5.50 32.08 -20.31
CA ILE A 85 -5.12 30.94 -21.16
C ILE A 85 -6.05 29.76 -20.93
N MET A 86 -6.38 29.43 -19.69
CA MET A 86 -7.26 28.31 -19.34
C MET A 86 -8.68 28.52 -19.87
N LYS A 87 -9.18 29.76 -19.84
CA LYS A 87 -10.47 30.11 -20.45
C LYS A 87 -10.45 29.96 -21.97
N ASP A 88 -9.36 30.35 -22.62
CA ASP A 88 -9.18 30.18 -24.05
C ASP A 88 -9.06 28.69 -24.44
N CYS A 89 -8.33 27.89 -23.65
CA CYS A 89 -8.25 26.44 -23.80
C CYS A 89 -9.63 25.78 -23.65
N GLY A 90 -10.38 26.15 -22.61
CA GLY A 90 -11.72 25.62 -22.35
C GLY A 90 -12.71 25.91 -23.48
N LYS A 91 -12.70 27.14 -24.02
CA LYS A 91 -13.52 27.53 -25.18
C LYS A 91 -13.12 26.79 -26.47
N LYS A 92 -11.85 26.46 -26.63
CA LYS A 92 -11.34 25.65 -27.76
C LYS A 92 -11.66 24.15 -27.60
N GLY A 93 -12.10 23.73 -26.41
CA GLY A 93 -12.41 22.34 -26.09
C GLY A 93 -11.20 21.49 -25.71
N ILE A 94 -10.06 22.12 -25.38
CA ILE A 94 -8.86 21.41 -24.92
C ILE A 94 -9.12 20.80 -23.55
N LYS A 95 -8.76 19.52 -23.37
CA LYS A 95 -9.02 18.78 -22.13
C LYS A 95 -7.78 18.51 -21.28
N ALA A 96 -6.57 18.73 -21.80
CA ALA A 96 -5.33 18.55 -21.06
C ALA A 96 -4.40 19.76 -21.18
N VAL A 97 -3.81 20.16 -20.06
CA VAL A 97 -2.85 21.26 -19.97
C VAL A 97 -1.63 20.82 -19.16
N LEU A 98 -0.43 21.17 -19.65
CA LEU A 98 0.84 20.96 -18.96
C LEU A 98 1.47 22.32 -18.61
N LEU A 99 1.80 22.53 -17.34
CA LEU A 99 2.33 23.80 -16.82
C LEU A 99 3.83 23.71 -16.46
N ALA A 100 4.73 24.11 -17.36
CA ALA A 100 6.17 23.82 -17.27
C ALA A 100 7.05 24.96 -16.70
N LYS A 101 6.49 25.93 -15.97
CA LYS A 101 7.27 27.07 -15.43
C LYS A 101 7.08 27.26 -13.92
N GLU A 102 8.15 27.73 -13.26
CA GLU A 102 8.19 28.13 -11.84
C GLU A 102 7.43 29.43 -11.55
N PHE A 103 6.72 29.46 -10.41
CA PHE A 103 6.06 30.65 -9.85
C PHE A 103 7.09 31.44 -9.03
N ALA A 104 7.12 32.75 -9.22
CA ALA A 104 8.07 33.64 -8.54
C ALA A 104 7.39 34.86 -7.90
N ASP A 105 6.07 34.80 -7.68
CA ASP A 105 5.28 35.90 -7.12
C ASP A 105 5.04 35.70 -5.60
N SER A 106 4.45 36.68 -4.92
CA SER A 106 4.11 36.55 -3.49
C SER A 106 3.11 35.41 -3.24
N GLU A 107 3.27 34.67 -2.13
CA GLU A 107 2.46 33.48 -1.83
C GLU A 107 0.94 33.71 -1.93
N GLN A 108 0.46 34.90 -1.54
CA GLN A 108 -0.97 35.20 -1.53
C GLN A 108 -1.55 35.39 -2.94
N LEU A 109 -0.87 36.17 -3.79
CA LEU A 109 -1.30 36.39 -5.18
C LEU A 109 -1.22 35.09 -6.00
N GLU A 110 -0.22 34.27 -5.72
CA GLU A 110 -0.07 32.96 -6.36
C GLU A 110 -1.25 32.03 -6.03
N ARG A 111 -1.64 31.95 -4.74
CA ARG A 111 -2.80 31.17 -4.31
C ARG A 111 -4.09 31.63 -4.98
N GLU A 112 -4.30 32.94 -5.13
CA GLU A 112 -5.48 33.50 -5.80
C GLU A 112 -5.56 33.06 -7.27
N ILE A 113 -4.46 33.20 -8.02
CA ILE A 113 -4.37 32.82 -9.43
C ILE A 113 -4.55 31.30 -9.61
N ILE A 114 -3.96 30.50 -8.72
CA ILE A 114 -4.12 29.03 -8.74
C ILE A 114 -5.57 28.65 -8.48
N ASN A 115 -6.22 29.25 -7.48
CA ASN A 115 -7.62 28.96 -7.16
C ASN A 115 -8.57 29.33 -8.32
N GLU A 116 -8.36 30.49 -8.94
CA GLU A 116 -9.12 30.89 -10.13
C GLU A 116 -8.89 29.91 -11.29
N THR A 117 -7.63 29.54 -11.54
CA THR A 117 -7.24 28.57 -12.57
C THR A 117 -7.91 27.21 -12.35
N LEU A 118 -7.90 26.69 -11.12
CA LEU A 118 -8.57 25.43 -10.77
C LEU A 118 -10.08 25.51 -10.94
N SER A 119 -10.71 26.64 -10.57
CA SER A 119 -12.13 26.87 -10.77
C SER A 119 -12.52 26.82 -12.26
N ILE A 120 -11.76 27.54 -13.11
CA ILE A 120 -11.94 27.53 -14.57
C ILE A 120 -11.75 26.10 -15.13
N SER A 121 -10.73 25.40 -14.66
CA SER A 121 -10.42 24.04 -15.11
C SER A 121 -11.56 23.07 -14.82
N ARG A 122 -12.11 23.10 -13.59
CA ARG A 122 -13.27 22.30 -13.21
C ARG A 122 -14.50 22.63 -14.07
N HIS A 123 -14.76 23.91 -14.32
CA HIS A 123 -15.88 24.35 -15.15
C HIS A 123 -15.82 23.82 -16.59
N PHE A 124 -14.63 23.81 -17.21
CA PHE A 124 -14.45 23.34 -18.59
C PHE A 124 -14.06 21.86 -18.70
N GLY A 125 -13.85 21.17 -17.56
CA GLY A 125 -13.35 19.80 -17.51
C GLY A 125 -11.92 19.65 -18.05
N ILE A 126 -11.05 20.61 -17.76
CA ILE A 126 -9.63 20.59 -18.15
C ILE A 126 -8.82 19.92 -17.05
N ARG A 127 -7.97 18.97 -17.42
CA ARG A 127 -7.01 18.34 -16.50
C ARG A 127 -5.64 19.01 -16.59
N ILE A 128 -4.99 19.25 -15.45
CA ILE A 128 -3.71 19.95 -15.36
C ILE A 128 -2.61 19.03 -14.83
N LEU A 129 -1.52 18.88 -15.58
CA LEU A 129 -0.25 18.34 -15.09
C LEU A 129 0.66 19.49 -14.65
N GLY A 130 1.17 19.38 -13.43
CA GLY A 130 2.05 20.36 -12.81
C GLY A 130 1.33 21.22 -11.79
N PRO A 131 1.83 22.43 -11.55
CA PRO A 131 2.88 23.15 -12.25
C PRO A 131 4.29 22.85 -11.69
N ASN A 132 5.30 23.66 -12.04
CA ASN A 132 6.72 23.47 -11.68
C ASN A 132 7.35 22.19 -12.22
N VAL A 133 6.87 21.73 -13.39
CA VAL A 133 7.34 20.47 -13.98
C VAL A 133 8.51 20.69 -14.92
N LEU A 134 9.42 19.73 -14.95
CA LEU A 134 10.37 19.55 -16.05
C LEU A 134 9.61 19.37 -17.38
N GLY A 135 8.50 18.63 -17.31
CA GLY A 135 7.64 18.30 -18.43
C GLY A 135 7.28 16.82 -18.48
N LEU A 136 6.78 16.41 -19.64
CA LEU A 136 6.36 15.05 -19.94
C LEU A 136 7.09 14.53 -21.18
N MET A 137 7.69 13.36 -21.07
CA MET A 137 8.39 12.69 -22.15
C MET A 137 7.82 11.30 -22.36
N ARG A 138 7.68 10.89 -23.61
CA ARG A 138 7.48 9.50 -24.03
C ARG A 138 8.44 9.16 -25.15
N PRO A 139 9.66 8.74 -24.80
CA PRO A 139 10.70 8.44 -25.79
C PRO A 139 10.27 7.39 -26.82
N VAL A 140 9.48 6.39 -26.40
CA VAL A 140 8.94 5.34 -27.29
C VAL A 140 7.98 5.86 -28.36
N ALA A 141 7.37 7.03 -28.14
CA ALA A 141 6.44 7.69 -29.06
C ALA A 141 7.05 8.93 -29.73
N GLY A 142 8.34 9.21 -29.50
CA GLY A 142 8.99 10.42 -30.01
C GLY A 142 8.45 11.73 -29.42
N PHE A 143 7.74 11.66 -28.29
CA PHE A 143 7.11 12.83 -27.68
C PHE A 143 7.97 13.37 -26.54
N ASN A 144 8.33 14.66 -26.60
CA ASN A 144 9.13 15.32 -25.56
C ASN A 144 8.64 16.76 -25.31
N ALA A 145 7.64 16.91 -24.46
CA ALA A 145 7.12 18.19 -23.99
C ALA A 145 7.80 18.60 -22.67
N SER A 146 9.13 18.77 -22.70
CA SER A 146 9.94 19.13 -21.52
C SER A 146 11.05 20.11 -21.88
N ASN A 147 11.68 20.71 -20.86
CA ASN A 147 12.86 21.55 -21.01
C ASN A 147 14.20 20.82 -20.79
N TYR A 148 14.20 19.48 -20.77
CA TYR A 148 15.43 18.68 -20.70
C TYR A 148 16.13 18.61 -22.06
N THR A 149 17.40 18.97 -22.14
CA THR A 149 18.11 19.17 -23.41
C THR A 149 18.90 17.95 -23.89
N SER A 150 19.13 16.96 -23.02
CA SER A 150 19.84 15.73 -23.38
C SER A 150 18.89 14.66 -23.93
N LYS A 151 19.44 13.66 -24.62
CA LYS A 151 18.65 12.57 -25.18
C LYS A 151 18.19 11.62 -24.08
N VAL A 152 16.94 11.18 -24.18
CA VAL A 152 16.40 10.11 -23.35
C VAL A 152 16.21 8.87 -24.21
N ARG A 153 16.79 7.75 -23.78
CA ARG A 153 16.70 6.49 -24.53
C ARG A 153 15.29 5.92 -24.44
N PRO A 154 14.72 5.39 -25.54
CA PRO A 154 13.52 4.58 -25.48
C PRO A 154 13.77 3.28 -24.70
N GLY A 155 12.80 2.90 -23.88
CA GLY A 155 12.82 1.67 -23.09
C GLY A 155 11.44 1.37 -22.52
N ASN A 156 11.41 0.62 -21.41
CA ASN A 156 10.18 0.08 -20.84
C ASN A 156 9.93 0.49 -19.37
N LEU A 157 10.73 1.41 -18.83
CA LEU A 157 10.55 1.94 -17.48
C LEU A 157 9.82 3.28 -17.52
N ALA A 158 8.85 3.47 -16.63
CA ALA A 158 8.27 4.78 -16.37
C ALA A 158 8.98 5.42 -15.17
N LEU A 159 9.39 6.67 -15.28
CA LEU A 159 9.89 7.48 -14.17
C LEU A 159 8.87 8.57 -13.82
N VAL A 160 8.41 8.61 -12.58
CA VAL A 160 7.52 9.65 -12.06
C VAL A 160 8.21 10.34 -10.89
N SER A 161 8.39 11.66 -10.97
CA SER A 161 9.07 12.43 -9.92
C SER A 161 8.35 13.75 -9.63
N GLN A 162 8.18 14.06 -8.34
CA GLN A 162 7.75 15.41 -7.92
C GLN A 162 8.84 16.48 -8.08
N SER A 163 10.12 16.09 -8.06
CA SER A 163 11.24 17.03 -8.19
C SER A 163 11.80 17.02 -9.60
N SER A 164 11.77 18.20 -10.24
CA SER A 164 12.34 18.44 -11.57
C SER A 164 13.86 18.30 -11.57
N ALA A 165 14.54 18.83 -10.55
CA ALA A 165 16.00 18.72 -10.42
C ALA A 165 16.47 17.27 -10.25
N LEU A 166 15.79 16.50 -9.38
CA LEU A 166 16.09 15.07 -9.24
C LEU A 166 15.78 14.29 -10.52
N CYS A 167 14.67 14.63 -11.21
CA CYS A 167 14.34 14.00 -12.48
C CYS A 167 15.47 14.21 -13.51
N THR A 168 15.96 15.43 -13.68
CA THR A 168 17.10 15.74 -14.57
C THR A 168 18.35 14.93 -14.22
N ALA A 169 18.72 14.88 -12.94
CA ALA A 169 19.89 14.13 -12.47
C ALA A 169 19.74 12.62 -12.70
N MET A 170 18.53 12.08 -12.49
CA MET A 170 18.23 10.67 -12.72
C MET A 170 18.27 10.30 -14.20
N LEU A 171 17.82 11.20 -15.09
CA LEU A 171 17.91 10.99 -16.55
C LEU A 171 19.35 10.96 -17.04
N ASP A 172 20.17 11.89 -16.57
CA ASP A 172 21.61 11.94 -16.89
C ASP A 172 22.33 10.65 -16.42
N TRP A 173 22.06 10.25 -15.18
CA TRP A 173 22.59 8.99 -14.64
C TRP A 173 22.11 7.77 -15.43
N ALA A 174 20.83 7.73 -15.82
CA ALA A 174 20.25 6.64 -16.58
C ALA A 174 20.90 6.46 -17.95
N ASP A 175 21.20 7.57 -18.66
CA ASP A 175 21.89 7.51 -19.95
C ASP A 175 23.28 6.88 -19.81
N SER A 176 24.05 7.27 -18.78
CA SER A 176 25.38 6.69 -18.49
C SER A 176 25.35 5.17 -18.21
N LYS A 177 24.17 4.65 -17.81
CA LYS A 177 23.95 3.24 -17.49
C LYS A 177 23.15 2.47 -18.54
N GLY A 178 22.87 3.09 -19.68
CA GLY A 178 22.13 2.51 -20.79
C GLY A 178 20.67 2.18 -20.45
N ILE A 179 20.06 2.92 -19.52
CA ILE A 179 18.68 2.71 -19.09
C ILE A 179 17.76 3.57 -19.96
N GLY A 180 16.71 2.97 -20.51
CA GLY A 180 15.71 3.65 -21.32
C GLY A 180 14.35 3.70 -20.65
N PHE A 181 13.51 4.66 -21.08
CA PHE A 181 12.20 4.92 -20.50
C PHE A 181 11.07 4.80 -21.52
N SER A 182 9.93 4.28 -21.06
CA SER A 182 8.65 4.38 -21.77
C SER A 182 8.06 5.77 -21.61
N SER A 183 8.08 6.27 -20.37
CA SER A 183 7.57 7.60 -20.00
C SER A 183 8.42 8.22 -18.90
N VAL A 184 8.58 9.54 -18.95
CA VAL A 184 9.18 10.35 -17.88
C VAL A 184 8.21 11.47 -17.55
N ILE A 185 7.74 11.50 -16.31
CA ILE A 185 6.70 12.41 -15.85
C ILE A 185 7.23 13.18 -14.65
N SER A 186 7.43 14.48 -14.84
CA SER A 186 7.58 15.40 -13.73
C SER A 186 6.20 15.88 -13.30
N VAL A 187 5.84 15.63 -12.04
CA VAL A 187 4.51 15.96 -11.48
C VAL A 187 4.51 17.35 -10.85
N GLY A 188 5.66 17.81 -10.36
CA GLY A 188 5.78 19.09 -9.65
C GLY A 188 4.84 19.13 -8.45
N ASN A 189 4.10 20.22 -8.30
CA ASN A 189 3.21 20.42 -7.14
C ASN A 189 1.92 19.58 -7.19
N ALA A 190 1.61 18.95 -8.33
CA ALA A 190 0.42 18.10 -8.50
C ALA A 190 -0.92 18.82 -8.15
N LEU A 191 -1.21 19.98 -8.75
CA LEU A 191 -2.42 20.75 -8.44
C LEU A 191 -3.74 20.03 -8.80
N ASP A 192 -3.70 19.13 -9.78
CA ASP A 192 -4.86 18.34 -10.22
C ASP A 192 -4.44 16.90 -10.51
N VAL A 193 -3.65 16.67 -11.55
CA VAL A 193 -3.18 15.32 -11.88
C VAL A 193 -2.04 14.92 -10.93
N GLY A 194 -2.33 13.96 -10.05
CA GLY A 194 -1.37 13.42 -9.08
C GLY A 194 -0.86 12.02 -9.42
N PHE A 195 -0.20 11.38 -8.45
CA PHE A 195 0.33 10.03 -8.62
C PHE A 195 -0.75 9.01 -8.93
N GLY A 196 -1.93 9.11 -8.31
CA GLY A 196 -3.03 8.17 -8.50
C GLY A 196 -3.42 8.03 -9.98
N GLU A 197 -3.73 9.14 -10.63
CA GLU A 197 -4.10 9.15 -12.05
C GLU A 197 -2.97 8.74 -12.98
N ILE A 198 -1.74 9.15 -12.67
CA ILE A 198 -0.58 8.78 -13.49
C ILE A 198 -0.36 7.27 -13.42
N LEU A 199 -0.44 6.69 -12.22
CA LEU A 199 -0.32 5.25 -12.03
C LEU A 199 -1.42 4.49 -12.76
N ASP A 200 -2.66 4.99 -12.74
CA ASP A 200 -3.78 4.38 -13.47
C ASP A 200 -3.55 4.33 -14.98
N TYR A 201 -3.05 5.42 -15.54
CA TYR A 201 -2.63 5.45 -16.94
C TYR A 201 -1.51 4.44 -17.20
N LEU A 202 -0.48 4.43 -16.34
CA LEU A 202 0.68 3.56 -16.50
C LEU A 202 0.35 2.08 -16.32
N VAL A 203 -0.68 1.71 -15.57
CA VAL A 203 -1.18 0.32 -15.48
C VAL A 203 -1.65 -0.16 -16.85
N ALA A 204 -2.45 0.66 -17.54
CA ALA A 204 -3.00 0.33 -18.86
C ALA A 204 -1.96 0.45 -20.01
N ASP A 205 -0.84 1.16 -19.78
CA ASP A 205 0.16 1.39 -20.82
C ASP A 205 1.02 0.15 -21.11
N ASN A 206 0.88 -0.41 -22.32
CA ASN A 206 1.62 -1.61 -22.75
C ASN A 206 3.13 -1.38 -22.91
N PHE A 207 3.57 -0.13 -23.12
CA PHE A 207 5.00 0.19 -23.22
C PHE A 207 5.72 0.16 -21.87
N THR A 208 4.97 0.35 -20.79
CA THR A 208 5.52 0.41 -19.43
C THR A 208 5.49 -0.98 -18.79
N GLN A 209 6.67 -1.48 -18.41
CA GLN A 209 6.88 -2.77 -17.75
C GLN A 209 7.35 -2.64 -16.30
N GLY A 210 7.83 -1.46 -15.88
CA GLY A 210 8.19 -1.16 -14.50
C GLY A 210 8.08 0.33 -14.21
N ILE A 211 7.82 0.69 -12.95
CA ILE A 211 7.55 2.07 -12.54
C ILE A 211 8.52 2.47 -11.43
N LEU A 212 9.19 3.60 -11.62
CA LEU A 212 10.09 4.24 -10.65
C LEU A 212 9.42 5.52 -10.16
N LEU A 213 9.24 5.62 -8.85
CA LEU A 213 8.57 6.75 -8.22
C LEU A 213 9.52 7.49 -7.29
N HIS A 214 9.62 8.80 -7.43
CA HIS A 214 10.16 9.67 -6.41
C HIS A 214 9.02 10.49 -5.79
N VAL A 215 8.80 10.27 -4.49
CA VAL A 215 7.71 10.86 -3.71
C VAL A 215 8.30 11.73 -2.60
N HIS A 216 7.75 12.93 -2.44
CA HIS A 216 8.04 13.84 -1.34
C HIS A 216 6.81 13.99 -0.44
N HIS A 217 5.64 14.32 -0.99
CA HIS A 217 4.37 14.39 -0.26
C HIS A 217 3.22 13.75 -1.04
N ILE A 218 2.15 13.38 -0.34
CA ILE A 218 0.94 12.79 -0.91
C ILE A 218 -0.26 13.65 -0.50
N HIS A 219 -1.04 14.10 -1.49
CA HIS A 219 -2.26 14.89 -1.25
C HIS A 219 -3.51 14.03 -1.03
N ASP A 220 -3.62 12.90 -1.72
CA ASP A 220 -4.75 11.97 -1.64
C ASP A 220 -4.21 10.54 -1.46
N ALA A 221 -4.11 10.11 -0.20
CA ALA A 221 -3.55 8.80 0.13
C ALA A 221 -4.44 7.65 -0.30
N ARG A 222 -5.77 7.80 -0.26
CA ARG A 222 -6.70 6.74 -0.65
C ARG A 222 -6.57 6.45 -2.14
N ARG A 223 -6.58 7.49 -2.97
CA ARG A 223 -6.38 7.33 -4.42
C ARG A 223 -4.98 6.85 -4.75
N PHE A 224 -3.97 7.36 -4.05
CA PHE A 224 -2.59 6.91 -4.21
C PHE A 224 -2.45 5.41 -3.89
N MET A 225 -2.93 4.96 -2.73
CA MET A 225 -2.86 3.57 -2.30
C MET A 225 -3.63 2.64 -3.24
N SER A 226 -4.82 3.04 -3.66
CA SER A 226 -5.64 2.29 -4.61
C SER A 226 -4.92 2.11 -5.96
N ALA A 227 -4.41 3.20 -6.55
CA ALA A 227 -3.67 3.15 -7.81
C ALA A 227 -2.34 2.37 -7.69
N LEU A 228 -1.63 2.56 -6.57
CA LEU A 228 -0.35 1.92 -6.31
C LEU A 228 -0.51 0.41 -6.14
N ARG A 229 -1.55 -0.05 -5.45
CA ARG A 229 -1.92 -1.47 -5.34
C ARG A 229 -2.25 -2.06 -6.71
N ALA A 230 -3.02 -1.36 -7.53
CA ALA A 230 -3.34 -1.79 -8.89
C ALA A 230 -2.07 -1.92 -9.77
N ALA A 231 -1.15 -0.96 -9.67
CA ALA A 231 0.14 -1.00 -10.33
C ALA A 231 1.00 -2.18 -9.86
N ALA A 232 1.18 -2.32 -8.55
CA ALA A 232 2.06 -3.34 -7.96
C ALA A 232 1.60 -4.79 -8.22
N ARG A 233 0.31 -5.01 -8.51
CA ARG A 233 -0.23 -6.32 -8.91
C ARG A 233 0.18 -6.75 -10.32
N THR A 234 0.47 -5.79 -11.19
CA THR A 234 0.71 -6.04 -12.62
C THR A 234 2.13 -5.73 -13.05
N LYS A 235 2.78 -4.77 -12.38
CA LYS A 235 4.10 -4.24 -12.75
C LYS A 235 4.94 -4.01 -11.49
N PRO A 236 6.25 -4.29 -11.52
CA PRO A 236 7.16 -3.90 -10.45
C PRO A 236 7.16 -2.38 -10.28
N VAL A 237 6.94 -1.94 -9.03
CA VAL A 237 7.01 -0.53 -8.63
C VAL A 237 8.10 -0.38 -7.57
N VAL A 238 8.98 0.61 -7.76
CA VAL A 238 10.04 0.95 -6.80
C VAL A 238 9.94 2.43 -6.45
N VAL A 239 9.97 2.74 -5.16
CA VAL A 239 9.78 4.10 -4.63
C VAL A 239 11.04 4.58 -3.90
N ILE A 240 11.39 5.84 -4.09
CA ILE A 240 12.30 6.59 -3.23
C ILE A 240 11.54 7.76 -2.57
N LYS A 241 11.63 7.87 -1.24
CA LYS A 241 11.01 8.94 -0.44
C LYS A 241 12.06 9.94 0.03
N SER A 242 11.83 11.21 -0.27
CA SER A 242 12.53 12.37 0.31
C SER A 242 11.73 12.96 1.48
N GLY A 243 12.32 13.83 2.31
CA GLY A 243 11.61 14.45 3.45
C GLY A 243 11.13 13.44 4.48
N ARG A 244 12.01 12.54 4.94
CA ARG A 244 11.63 11.43 5.84
C ARG A 244 11.32 11.87 7.26
N TYR A 245 11.89 13.00 7.66
CA TYR A 245 11.88 13.53 9.03
C TYR A 245 11.22 14.91 9.12
N GLU A 246 10.59 15.37 8.04
CA GLU A 246 10.00 16.71 7.97
C GLU A 246 8.60 16.76 8.58
N ASP A 247 7.87 15.63 8.54
CA ASP A 247 6.51 15.52 9.06
C ASP A 247 6.55 14.89 10.46
N ALA A 248 6.42 15.72 11.51
CA ALA A 248 6.27 15.24 12.87
C ALA A 248 4.83 14.79 13.12
N VAL A 249 4.63 13.55 13.57
CA VAL A 249 3.32 13.12 14.10
C VAL A 249 3.14 13.83 15.44
N THR A 250 2.31 14.88 15.46
CA THR A 250 1.94 15.56 16.71
C THR A 250 0.76 14.81 17.33
N GLY A 251 1.02 14.01 18.36
CA GLY A 251 -0.04 13.33 19.08
C GLY A 251 0.14 13.43 20.59
N VAL A 252 -0.91 13.04 21.32
CA VAL A 252 -1.00 13.22 22.77
C VAL A 252 -0.71 11.92 23.53
N THR A 253 -0.85 10.76 22.89
CA THR A 253 -0.57 9.42 23.45
C THR A 253 0.90 9.02 23.38
N HIS A 254 1.34 8.00 24.15
CA HIS A 254 2.71 7.48 24.00
C HIS A 254 2.89 6.88 22.61
N SER A 255 1.90 6.09 22.17
CA SER A 255 1.92 5.47 20.85
C SER A 255 2.10 6.48 19.71
N SER A 256 1.50 7.68 19.78
CA SER A 256 1.69 8.72 18.75
C SER A 256 3.07 9.35 18.76
N ASN A 257 3.65 9.59 19.93
CA ASN A 257 5.00 10.17 20.05
C ASN A 257 6.09 9.19 19.59
N LEU A 258 5.77 7.90 19.55
CA LEU A 258 6.66 6.88 19.04
C LEU A 258 6.65 6.86 17.49
N VAL A 259 5.51 7.06 16.84
CA VAL A 259 5.36 6.86 15.38
C VAL A 259 5.93 8.04 14.59
N GLU A 260 6.83 7.75 13.63
CA GLU A 260 7.32 8.73 12.66
C GLU A 260 6.57 8.61 11.33
N SER A 261 6.35 9.73 10.62
CA SER A 261 5.71 9.74 9.29
C SER A 261 6.42 8.80 8.29
N GLY A 262 7.75 8.71 8.39
CA GLY A 262 8.56 7.78 7.60
C GLY A 262 8.19 6.31 7.80
N ASP A 263 7.84 5.89 9.02
CA ASP A 263 7.43 4.53 9.35
C ASP A 263 6.04 4.21 8.81
N VAL A 264 5.12 5.19 8.88
CA VAL A 264 3.76 5.06 8.32
C VAL A 264 3.82 4.88 6.81
N PHE A 265 4.66 5.67 6.14
CA PHE A 265 4.89 5.54 4.70
C PHE A 265 5.45 4.15 4.33
N ASP A 266 6.32 3.58 5.15
CA ASP A 266 6.85 2.21 4.93
C ASP A 266 5.79 1.13 5.11
N ALA A 267 4.95 1.26 6.14
CA ALA A 267 3.80 0.37 6.33
C ALA A 267 2.83 0.46 5.14
N ALA A 268 2.59 1.68 4.63
CA ALA A 268 1.74 1.91 3.46
C ALA A 268 2.31 1.24 2.19
N LEU A 269 3.58 1.47 1.87
CA LEU A 269 4.22 0.84 0.71
C LEU A 269 4.26 -0.69 0.82
N ALA A 270 4.51 -1.21 2.03
CA ALA A 270 4.48 -2.65 2.27
C ALA A 270 3.09 -3.24 2.01
N ARG A 271 2.03 -2.58 2.50
CA ARG A 271 0.63 -2.96 2.20
C ARG A 271 0.29 -2.79 0.73
N ALA A 272 0.92 -1.87 0.01
CA ALA A 272 0.73 -1.68 -1.42
C ALA A 272 1.49 -2.68 -2.30
N GLY A 273 2.39 -3.50 -1.74
CA GLY A 273 3.20 -4.43 -2.52
C GLY A 273 4.43 -3.81 -3.19
N VAL A 274 4.85 -2.65 -2.72
CA VAL A 274 5.87 -1.82 -3.36
C VAL A 274 7.18 -1.88 -2.58
N LEU A 275 8.30 -1.85 -3.31
CA LEU A 275 9.63 -1.78 -2.71
C LEU A 275 10.05 -0.32 -2.52
N ARG A 276 10.41 0.05 -1.29
CA ARG A 276 11.13 1.30 -1.04
C ARG A 276 12.63 1.06 -1.12
N VAL A 277 13.34 2.05 -1.66
CA VAL A 277 14.81 2.13 -1.64
C VAL A 277 15.26 3.46 -1.05
N ASP A 278 16.53 3.51 -0.63
CA ASP A 278 17.14 4.66 0.04
C ASP A 278 17.93 5.57 -0.89
N THR A 279 18.44 5.04 -1.99
CA THR A 279 19.30 5.80 -2.91
C THR A 279 18.88 5.66 -4.36
N ILE A 280 19.24 6.64 -5.19
CA ILE A 280 19.00 6.59 -6.64
C ILE A 280 19.72 5.38 -7.27
N ALA A 281 20.93 5.05 -6.79
CA ALA A 281 21.67 3.88 -7.25
C ALA A 281 20.90 2.57 -6.97
N GLN A 282 20.29 2.45 -5.79
CA GLN A 282 19.43 1.33 -5.44
C GLN A 282 18.17 1.28 -6.28
N LEU A 283 17.53 2.43 -6.56
CA LEU A 283 16.32 2.51 -7.39
C LEU A 283 16.52 1.86 -8.76
N PHE A 284 17.60 2.24 -9.44
CA PHE A 284 17.91 1.68 -10.75
C PHE A 284 18.48 0.26 -10.68
N THR A 285 19.18 -0.11 -9.60
CA THR A 285 19.61 -1.50 -9.39
C THR A 285 18.41 -2.41 -9.21
N ALA A 286 17.45 -2.03 -8.37
CA ALA A 286 16.18 -2.74 -8.18
C ALA A 286 15.41 -2.85 -9.50
N ALA A 287 15.32 -1.75 -10.26
CA ALA A 287 14.67 -1.75 -11.58
C ALA A 287 15.28 -2.79 -12.53
N LYS A 288 16.61 -2.86 -12.61
CA LYS A 288 17.34 -3.82 -13.47
C LYS A 288 17.10 -5.27 -13.04
N VAL A 289 17.19 -5.53 -11.74
CA VAL A 289 17.05 -6.88 -11.18
C VAL A 289 15.61 -7.39 -11.31
N LEU A 290 14.62 -6.54 -11.05
CA LEU A 290 13.20 -6.87 -11.23
C LEU A 290 12.85 -7.07 -12.72
N ALA A 291 13.36 -6.23 -13.62
CA ALA A 291 13.19 -6.40 -15.07
C ALA A 291 13.86 -7.67 -15.61
N ALA A 292 14.91 -8.15 -14.95
CA ALA A 292 15.56 -9.42 -15.25
C ALA A 292 14.84 -10.64 -14.64
N ASN A 293 13.64 -10.46 -14.04
CA ASN A 293 12.83 -11.51 -13.43
C ASN A 293 13.54 -12.30 -12.31
N TYR A 294 14.49 -11.68 -11.59
CA TYR A 294 15.02 -12.27 -10.37
C TYR A 294 13.91 -12.36 -9.32
N ARG A 295 13.66 -13.57 -8.83
CA ARG A 295 12.67 -13.85 -7.79
C ARG A 295 13.34 -14.63 -6.67
N VAL A 296 12.99 -14.31 -5.44
CA VAL A 296 13.38 -15.09 -4.26
C VAL A 296 12.17 -15.86 -3.76
N GLY A 297 12.41 -17.01 -3.14
CA GLY A 297 11.37 -17.81 -2.46
C GLY A 297 11.18 -17.40 -0.99
N GLY A 298 12.18 -16.73 -0.40
CA GLY A 298 12.24 -16.32 0.99
C GLY A 298 13.46 -15.47 1.28
N LYS A 299 13.96 -15.53 2.52
CA LYS A 299 15.01 -14.65 3.06
C LYS A 299 16.30 -15.37 3.43
N ARG A 300 16.44 -16.66 3.09
CA ARG A 300 17.58 -17.51 3.46
C ARG A 300 18.62 -17.53 2.35
N LEU A 301 19.81 -16.98 2.61
CA LEU A 301 20.89 -16.86 1.65
C LEU A 301 22.03 -17.86 1.96
N ALA A 302 22.51 -18.57 0.94
CA ALA A 302 23.77 -19.30 1.04
C ALA A 302 24.91 -18.48 0.41
N ILE A 303 26.05 -18.40 1.10
CA ILE A 303 27.26 -17.73 0.60
C ILE A 303 28.29 -18.81 0.25
N VAL A 304 28.79 -18.82 -0.98
CA VAL A 304 29.85 -19.73 -1.45
C VAL A 304 31.08 -18.90 -1.81
N THR A 305 32.25 -19.24 -1.26
CA THR A 305 33.49 -18.46 -1.45
C THR A 305 34.71 -19.35 -1.61
N ASN A 306 35.74 -18.92 -2.35
CA ASN A 306 37.08 -19.53 -2.32
C ASN A 306 38.05 -18.82 -1.36
N GLY A 307 37.56 -17.91 -0.53
CA GLY A 307 38.34 -17.27 0.52
C GLY A 307 37.46 -16.89 1.70
N ILE A 308 37.80 -17.39 2.89
CA ILE A 308 36.98 -17.17 4.08
C ILE A 308 36.85 -15.69 4.46
N GLY A 309 37.90 -14.88 4.31
CA GLY A 309 37.87 -13.45 4.67
C GLY A 309 36.72 -12.69 4.00
N PRO A 310 36.63 -12.68 2.66
CA PRO A 310 35.50 -12.10 1.96
C PRO A 310 34.15 -12.78 2.20
N GLY A 311 34.15 -14.09 2.49
CA GLY A 311 32.93 -14.80 2.92
C GLY A 311 32.38 -14.25 4.23
N VAL A 312 33.25 -14.03 5.23
CA VAL A 312 32.89 -13.46 6.52
C VAL A 312 32.42 -12.01 6.37
N LEU A 313 33.07 -11.18 5.54
CA LEU A 313 32.58 -9.83 5.23
C LEU A 313 31.17 -9.84 4.63
N ALA A 314 30.90 -10.80 3.73
CA ALA A 314 29.56 -11.00 3.18
C ALA A 314 28.55 -11.42 4.26
N ALA A 315 28.95 -12.28 5.21
CA ALA A 315 28.12 -12.67 6.35
C ALA A 315 27.84 -11.52 7.33
N ASP A 316 28.84 -10.69 7.65
CA ASP A 316 28.69 -9.51 8.49
C ASP A 316 27.71 -8.50 7.86
N SER A 317 27.84 -8.33 6.54
CA SER A 317 26.89 -7.53 5.75
C SER A 317 25.49 -8.13 5.79
N ALA A 318 25.35 -9.45 5.66
CA ALA A 318 24.07 -10.14 5.78
C ALA A 318 23.42 -9.90 7.15
N TYR A 319 24.18 -10.03 8.23
CA TYR A 319 23.70 -9.78 9.59
C TYR A 319 23.25 -8.33 9.79
N SER A 320 24.07 -7.37 9.36
CA SER A 320 23.75 -5.93 9.42
C SER A 320 22.49 -5.57 8.63
N ASN A 321 22.25 -6.28 7.53
CA ASN A 321 21.09 -6.13 6.66
C ASN A 321 19.89 -7.02 7.04
N ARG A 322 19.97 -7.76 8.15
CA ARG A 322 18.92 -8.71 8.60
C ARG A 322 18.58 -9.78 7.56
N VAL A 323 19.54 -10.16 6.72
CA VAL A 323 19.45 -11.30 5.81
C VAL A 323 19.82 -12.56 6.57
N GLU A 324 18.97 -13.59 6.49
CA GLU A 324 19.18 -14.84 7.21
C GLU A 324 20.15 -15.73 6.43
N LEU A 325 21.21 -16.22 7.07
CA LEU A 325 22.08 -17.21 6.46
C LEU A 325 21.40 -18.59 6.52
N ALA A 326 21.27 -19.23 5.37
CA ALA A 326 20.64 -20.53 5.25
C ALA A 326 21.40 -21.60 6.06
N LYS A 327 20.65 -22.44 6.77
CA LYS A 327 21.15 -23.70 7.35
C LYS A 327 20.91 -24.81 6.33
N LEU A 328 22.01 -25.31 5.73
CA LEU A 328 21.95 -26.38 4.74
C LEU A 328 21.31 -27.64 5.32
N SER A 329 20.57 -28.37 4.48
CA SER A 329 19.99 -29.65 4.84
C SER A 329 21.07 -30.73 5.04
N ASP A 330 20.75 -31.75 5.85
CA ASP A 330 21.68 -32.85 6.12
C ASP A 330 22.12 -33.55 4.82
N ALA A 331 21.20 -33.73 3.87
CA ALA A 331 21.49 -34.31 2.55
C ALA A 331 22.51 -33.48 1.74
N THR A 332 22.39 -32.15 1.73
CA THR A 332 23.35 -31.27 1.07
C THR A 332 24.71 -31.28 1.77
N MET A 333 24.72 -31.33 3.11
CA MET A 333 25.95 -31.44 3.89
C MET A 333 26.71 -32.74 3.60
N GLU A 334 26.00 -33.88 3.47
CA GLU A 334 26.59 -35.16 3.08
C GLU A 334 27.21 -35.10 1.68
N LEU A 335 26.48 -34.56 0.70
CA LEU A 335 26.99 -34.40 -0.66
C LEU A 335 28.27 -33.56 -0.69
N LEU A 336 28.26 -32.41 -0.01
CA LEU A 336 29.41 -31.50 0.05
C LEU A 336 30.62 -32.15 0.75
N ASN A 337 30.41 -32.92 1.82
CA ASN A 337 31.47 -33.65 2.51
C ASN A 337 32.14 -34.71 1.63
N GLY A 338 31.41 -35.30 0.67
CA GLY A 338 31.96 -36.28 -0.26
C GLY A 338 32.80 -35.68 -1.39
N VAL A 339 32.55 -34.42 -1.78
CA VAL A 339 33.17 -33.78 -2.96
C VAL A 339 34.16 -32.66 -2.64
N LEU A 340 34.06 -32.03 -1.48
CA LEU A 340 34.94 -30.93 -1.07
C LEU A 340 36.15 -31.43 -0.26
N PRO A 341 37.27 -30.66 -0.26
CA PRO A 341 38.44 -30.97 0.57
C PRO A 341 38.09 -31.06 2.06
N ARG A 342 38.75 -31.92 2.82
CA ARG A 342 38.44 -32.18 4.26
C ARG A 342 38.47 -30.93 5.16
N ASN A 343 39.16 -29.88 4.75
CA ASN A 343 39.33 -28.63 5.49
C ASN A 343 38.35 -27.51 5.08
N TRP A 344 37.34 -27.79 4.25
CA TRP A 344 36.29 -26.83 3.97
C TRP A 344 35.50 -26.47 5.25
N SER A 345 34.91 -25.27 5.26
CA SER A 345 34.30 -24.66 6.46
C SER A 345 33.18 -25.45 7.17
N ARG A 346 32.46 -26.34 6.47
CA ARG A 346 31.26 -27.05 6.98
C ARG A 346 30.17 -26.12 7.53
N GLY A 347 30.04 -24.93 6.96
CA GLY A 347 29.06 -23.94 7.40
C GLY A 347 28.63 -22.99 6.30
N ASN A 348 27.95 -21.92 6.71
CA ASN A 348 27.58 -20.81 5.84
C ASN A 348 28.13 -19.53 6.49
N PRO A 349 29.13 -18.86 5.90
CA PRO A 349 29.66 -19.03 4.53
C PRO A 349 30.36 -20.37 4.25
N LEU A 350 30.14 -20.88 3.04
CA LEU A 350 30.73 -22.10 2.52
C LEU A 350 32.05 -21.77 1.81
N ASP A 351 33.16 -21.90 2.55
CA ASP A 351 34.52 -21.79 2.00
C ASP A 351 34.97 -23.08 1.31
N ILE A 352 35.15 -23.03 -0.03
CA ILE A 352 35.63 -24.13 -0.88
C ILE A 352 37.15 -24.14 -1.11
N ILE A 353 37.89 -23.33 -0.35
CA ILE A 353 39.36 -23.22 -0.34
C ILE A 353 39.93 -22.48 -1.56
N GLY A 354 41.05 -21.78 -1.35
CA GLY A 354 41.69 -20.87 -2.31
C GLY A 354 42.06 -21.44 -3.68
N ASP A 355 42.38 -22.73 -3.74
CA ASP A 355 42.75 -23.46 -4.96
C ASP A 355 41.53 -23.98 -5.76
N ALA A 356 40.32 -23.52 -5.43
CA ALA A 356 39.09 -24.02 -6.03
C ALA A 356 39.08 -23.92 -7.55
N SER A 357 38.96 -25.10 -8.19
CA SER A 357 38.78 -25.20 -9.64
C SER A 357 37.37 -24.75 -10.06
N PRO A 358 37.14 -24.39 -11.34
CA PRO A 358 35.81 -24.08 -11.85
C PRO A 358 34.76 -25.17 -11.56
N SER A 359 35.18 -26.45 -11.63
CA SER A 359 34.31 -27.58 -11.29
C SER A 359 33.90 -27.62 -9.81
N ARG A 360 34.81 -27.26 -8.89
CA ARG A 360 34.53 -27.20 -7.45
C ARG A 360 33.49 -26.12 -7.15
N PHE A 361 33.63 -24.94 -7.78
CA PHE A 361 32.61 -23.88 -7.72
C PHE A 361 31.26 -24.36 -8.23
N ARG A 362 31.21 -24.97 -9.43
CA ARG A 362 29.95 -25.47 -10.01
C ARG A 362 29.24 -26.46 -9.08
N THR A 363 29.96 -27.44 -8.55
CA THR A 363 29.39 -28.46 -7.66
C THR A 363 28.85 -27.85 -6.36
N ALA A 364 29.62 -26.99 -5.69
CA ALA A 364 29.19 -26.37 -4.44
C ALA A 364 27.99 -25.43 -4.65
N VAL A 365 28.03 -24.57 -5.68
CA VAL A 365 26.94 -23.64 -5.99
C VAL A 365 25.68 -24.40 -6.38
N LYS A 366 25.79 -25.45 -7.20
CA LYS A 366 24.64 -26.28 -7.57
C LYS A 366 24.00 -26.96 -6.36
N ALA A 367 24.81 -27.53 -5.46
CA ALA A 367 24.31 -28.14 -4.24
C ALA A 367 23.51 -27.13 -3.39
N CYS A 368 24.00 -25.89 -3.24
CA CYS A 368 23.26 -24.83 -2.55
C CYS A 368 21.98 -24.40 -3.30
N LEU A 369 22.00 -24.32 -4.63
CA LEU A 369 20.81 -23.97 -5.42
C LEU A 369 19.74 -25.05 -5.32
N ASP A 370 20.11 -26.33 -5.26
CA ASP A 370 19.16 -27.44 -5.15
C ASP A 370 18.62 -27.64 -3.71
N ASP A 371 19.28 -27.08 -2.69
CA ASP A 371 18.91 -27.26 -1.27
C ASP A 371 17.57 -26.55 -0.91
N PRO A 372 16.56 -27.24 -0.35
CA PRO A 372 15.25 -26.67 -0.03
C PRO A 372 15.28 -25.57 1.05
N ASN A 373 16.35 -25.48 1.83
CA ASN A 373 16.55 -24.47 2.87
C ASN A 373 17.23 -23.18 2.37
N VAL A 374 17.56 -23.12 1.09
CA VAL A 374 18.22 -21.97 0.45
C VAL A 374 17.23 -21.29 -0.50
N ASP A 375 17.09 -19.96 -0.37
CA ASP A 375 16.20 -19.14 -1.22
C ASP A 375 16.98 -18.32 -2.26
N GLY A 376 18.31 -18.23 -2.13
CA GLY A 376 19.23 -17.60 -3.09
C GLY A 376 20.69 -17.89 -2.74
N VAL A 377 21.59 -17.70 -3.70
CA VAL A 377 23.03 -17.99 -3.52
C VAL A 377 23.88 -16.77 -3.90
N MET A 378 24.80 -16.39 -3.02
CA MET A 378 25.86 -15.41 -3.27
C MET A 378 27.17 -16.13 -3.52
N VAL A 379 27.77 -15.93 -4.69
CA VAL A 379 29.09 -16.47 -5.02
C VAL A 379 30.12 -15.36 -4.90
N VAL A 380 31.11 -15.56 -4.04
CA VAL A 380 32.23 -14.65 -3.82
C VAL A 380 33.49 -15.28 -4.38
N PHE A 381 34.06 -14.67 -5.42
CA PHE A 381 35.28 -15.14 -6.05
C PHE A 381 36.42 -14.17 -5.76
N THR A 382 37.56 -14.72 -5.33
CA THR A 382 38.83 -14.01 -5.19
C THR A 382 39.87 -14.58 -6.15
N PRO A 383 40.53 -13.74 -6.97
CA PRO A 383 41.58 -14.21 -7.87
C PRO A 383 42.83 -14.57 -7.05
N GLN A 384 43.13 -15.87 -6.97
CA GLN A 384 44.32 -16.42 -6.32
C GLN A 384 45.20 -17.17 -7.33
N ALA A 385 46.42 -17.54 -6.93
CA ALA A 385 47.30 -18.33 -7.78
C ALA A 385 46.63 -19.66 -8.17
N GLY A 386 46.57 -19.96 -9.48
CA GLY A 386 45.95 -21.19 -10.00
C GLY A 386 44.43 -21.16 -10.18
N THR A 387 43.76 -20.05 -9.83
CA THR A 387 42.30 -19.91 -10.04
C THR A 387 41.97 -19.42 -11.45
N ASP A 388 40.92 -19.99 -12.05
CA ASP A 388 40.42 -19.60 -13.36
C ASP A 388 39.09 -18.83 -13.22
N HIS A 389 39.18 -17.51 -13.25
CA HIS A 389 38.03 -16.62 -13.06
C HIS A 389 37.05 -16.65 -14.24
N LEU A 390 37.52 -16.93 -15.47
CA LEU A 390 36.72 -16.82 -16.69
C LEU A 390 35.89 -18.09 -16.91
N THR A 391 36.51 -19.26 -16.80
CA THR A 391 35.79 -20.54 -16.89
C THR A 391 34.80 -20.67 -15.74
N THR A 392 35.17 -20.24 -14.53
CA THR A 392 34.23 -20.22 -13.39
C THR A 392 33.02 -19.33 -13.68
N ALA A 393 33.24 -18.14 -14.24
CA ALA A 393 32.15 -17.22 -14.62
C ALA A 393 31.20 -17.85 -15.66
N GLN A 394 31.73 -18.54 -16.68
CA GLN A 394 30.92 -19.25 -17.68
C GLN A 394 30.05 -20.32 -17.05
N LEU A 395 30.60 -21.12 -16.11
CA LEU A 395 29.83 -22.15 -15.40
C LEU A 395 28.72 -21.55 -14.53
N MET A 396 28.96 -20.42 -13.87
CA MET A 396 27.92 -19.74 -13.08
C MET A 396 26.78 -19.22 -13.95
N ILE A 397 27.09 -18.68 -15.14
CA ILE A 397 26.07 -18.26 -16.11
C ILE A 397 25.23 -19.45 -16.56
N GLY A 398 25.84 -20.63 -16.74
CA GLY A 398 25.13 -21.88 -17.00
C GLY A 398 24.16 -22.25 -15.88
N LEU A 399 24.65 -22.28 -14.64
CA LEU A 399 23.83 -22.63 -13.46
C LEU A 399 22.64 -21.68 -13.24
N GLN A 400 22.81 -20.38 -13.49
CA GLN A 400 21.72 -19.42 -13.39
C GLN A 400 20.55 -19.73 -14.35
N ARG A 401 20.80 -20.42 -15.46
CA ARG A 401 19.76 -20.86 -16.40
C ARG A 401 19.10 -22.19 -16.01
N GLU A 402 19.83 -23.03 -15.26
CA GLU A 402 19.35 -24.32 -14.76
C GLU A 402 18.47 -24.18 -13.51
N SER A 403 18.58 -23.07 -12.77
CA SER A 403 17.92 -22.85 -11.47
C SER A 403 16.85 -21.77 -11.53
N SER A 404 15.76 -21.96 -10.76
CA SER A 404 14.75 -20.93 -10.50
C SER A 404 15.12 -19.97 -9.38
N LYS A 405 16.09 -20.34 -8.53
CA LYS A 405 16.62 -19.50 -7.46
C LYS A 405 17.66 -18.51 -7.98
N PRO A 406 17.73 -17.29 -7.41
CA PRO A 406 18.63 -16.26 -7.90
C PRO A 406 20.08 -16.52 -7.49
N LEU A 407 21.00 -16.32 -8.44
CA LEU A 407 22.44 -16.40 -8.24
C LEU A 407 23.04 -14.99 -8.37
N PHE A 408 23.70 -14.54 -7.30
CA PHE A 408 24.40 -13.27 -7.25
C PHE A 408 25.91 -13.50 -7.30
N LEU A 409 26.62 -12.71 -8.10
CA LEU A 409 28.02 -12.97 -8.45
C LEU A 409 28.90 -11.80 -8.01
N SER A 410 29.89 -12.05 -7.15
CA SER A 410 30.83 -11.03 -6.67
C SER A 410 32.27 -11.46 -6.96
N TRP A 411 32.83 -10.93 -8.06
CA TRP A 411 34.23 -11.15 -8.44
C TRP A 411 35.07 -9.98 -7.93
N LEU A 412 35.79 -10.22 -6.84
CA LEU A 412 36.60 -9.22 -6.15
C LEU A 412 37.88 -8.91 -6.92
N GLY A 413 38.30 -7.64 -6.86
CA GLY A 413 39.40 -7.08 -7.65
C GLY A 413 38.90 -6.33 -8.89
N ASP A 414 39.81 -5.65 -9.60
CA ASP A 414 39.44 -4.89 -10.80
C ASP A 414 40.00 -5.53 -12.08
N ALA A 415 41.25 -5.22 -12.46
CA ALA A 415 41.83 -5.60 -13.75
C ALA A 415 41.82 -7.11 -14.06
N LYS A 416 42.10 -7.97 -13.08
CA LYS A 416 42.19 -9.44 -13.29
C LYS A 416 40.85 -10.12 -13.60
N VAL A 417 39.73 -9.49 -13.25
CA VAL A 417 38.39 -10.12 -13.34
C VAL A 417 37.43 -9.28 -14.20
N SER A 418 37.94 -8.27 -14.91
CA SER A 418 37.14 -7.38 -15.76
C SER A 418 36.41 -8.16 -16.86
N GLU A 419 37.09 -9.11 -17.51
CA GLU A 419 36.53 -9.94 -18.57
C GLU A 419 35.35 -10.79 -18.07
N SER A 420 35.45 -11.37 -16.87
CA SER A 420 34.33 -12.09 -16.24
C SER A 420 33.11 -11.19 -16.02
N ARG A 421 33.32 -9.93 -15.62
CA ARG A 421 32.22 -8.96 -15.43
C ARG A 421 31.58 -8.51 -16.74
N GLU A 422 32.37 -8.35 -17.79
CA GLU A 422 31.82 -8.10 -19.13
C GLU A 422 30.96 -9.27 -19.61
N LEU A 423 31.40 -10.51 -19.34
CA LEU A 423 30.62 -11.70 -19.63
C LEU A 423 29.30 -11.73 -18.85
N PHE A 424 29.32 -11.42 -17.55
CA PHE A 424 28.10 -11.30 -16.74
C PHE A 424 27.16 -10.21 -17.27
N SER A 425 27.70 -9.06 -17.68
CA SER A 425 26.92 -7.96 -18.26
C SER A 425 26.23 -8.37 -19.56
N LYS A 426 26.95 -9.04 -20.47
CA LYS A 426 26.38 -9.58 -21.72
C LYS A 426 25.33 -10.65 -21.47
N ALA A 427 25.54 -11.50 -20.46
CA ALA A 427 24.59 -12.53 -20.04
C ALA A 427 23.41 -11.99 -19.20
N LYS A 428 23.42 -10.69 -18.84
CA LYS A 428 22.43 -10.03 -17.97
C LYS A 428 22.33 -10.66 -16.58
N CYS A 429 23.44 -11.20 -16.05
CA CYS A 429 23.50 -11.74 -14.69
C CYS A 429 23.72 -10.63 -13.65
N ALA A 430 23.10 -10.77 -12.48
CA ALA A 430 23.31 -9.90 -11.34
C ALA A 430 24.71 -10.08 -10.77
N HIS A 431 25.59 -9.12 -11.04
CA HIS A 431 26.98 -9.15 -10.61
C HIS A 431 27.40 -7.84 -9.94
N PHE A 432 28.31 -7.95 -8.98
CA PHE A 432 28.72 -6.86 -8.11
C PHE A 432 30.24 -6.83 -7.96
N ARG A 433 30.77 -5.63 -7.68
CA ARG A 433 32.20 -5.45 -7.38
C ARG A 433 32.55 -5.86 -5.95
N ALA A 434 31.55 -5.90 -5.07
CA ALA A 434 31.70 -6.24 -3.67
C ALA A 434 30.43 -6.99 -3.20
N PRO A 435 30.55 -8.00 -2.31
CA PRO A 435 29.43 -8.85 -1.92
C PRO A 435 28.31 -8.09 -1.20
N GLU A 436 28.62 -7.01 -0.49
CA GLU A 436 27.68 -6.21 0.31
C GLU A 436 26.53 -5.66 -0.56
N TYR A 437 26.84 -5.22 -1.78
CA TYR A 437 25.81 -4.76 -2.72
C TYR A 437 24.85 -5.87 -3.14
N GLY A 438 25.35 -7.09 -3.29
CA GLY A 438 24.52 -8.23 -3.66
C GLY A 438 23.67 -8.73 -2.48
N ILE A 439 24.20 -8.67 -1.25
CA ILE A 439 23.43 -8.89 -0.01
C ILE A 439 22.26 -7.90 0.06
N GLU A 440 22.54 -6.62 -0.21
CA GLU A 440 21.55 -5.56 -0.19
C GLU A 440 20.45 -5.77 -1.24
N VAL A 441 20.82 -6.18 -2.46
CA VAL A 441 19.86 -6.54 -3.51
C VAL A 441 19.01 -7.74 -3.10
N PHE A 442 19.60 -8.77 -2.48
CA PHE A 442 18.85 -9.93 -1.99
C PHE A 442 17.85 -9.52 -0.89
N ARG A 443 18.27 -8.68 0.07
CA ARG A 443 17.39 -8.10 1.09
C ARG A 443 16.19 -7.39 0.45
N ASN A 444 16.44 -6.57 -0.56
CA ASN A 444 15.39 -5.81 -1.25
C ASN A 444 14.43 -6.72 -2.02
N LEU A 445 14.93 -7.80 -2.65
CA LEU A 445 14.08 -8.81 -3.29
C LEU A 445 13.21 -9.57 -2.29
N ALA A 446 13.77 -9.94 -1.13
CA ALA A 446 13.01 -10.60 -0.07
C ALA A 446 11.93 -9.67 0.52
N ALA A 447 12.26 -8.39 0.71
CA ALA A 447 11.30 -7.38 1.13
C ALA A 447 10.19 -7.18 0.08
N TYR A 448 10.54 -7.13 -1.21
CA TYR A 448 9.57 -7.02 -2.29
C TYR A 448 8.62 -8.23 -2.33
N GLN A 449 9.15 -9.45 -2.23
CA GLN A 449 8.32 -10.67 -2.17
C GLN A 449 7.37 -10.64 -0.96
N ARG A 450 7.86 -10.24 0.21
CA ARG A 450 7.02 -10.08 1.41
C ARG A 450 5.91 -9.07 1.17
N ASN A 451 6.24 -7.90 0.61
CA ASN A 451 5.26 -6.86 0.32
C ASN A 451 4.22 -7.35 -0.70
N GLN A 452 4.63 -8.13 -1.70
CA GLN A 452 3.71 -8.78 -2.65
C GLN A 452 2.76 -9.76 -1.92
N GLN A 453 3.22 -10.51 -0.92
CA GLN A 453 2.33 -11.33 -0.09
C GLN A 453 1.35 -10.49 0.74
N LEU A 454 1.81 -9.35 1.29
CA LEU A 454 0.96 -8.42 2.03
C LEU A 454 -0.09 -7.77 1.13
N LEU A 455 0.24 -7.41 -0.11
CA LEU A 455 -0.69 -6.86 -1.10
C LEU A 455 -1.91 -7.77 -1.30
N LEU A 456 -1.69 -9.09 -1.32
CA LEU A 456 -2.72 -10.11 -1.50
C LEU A 456 -3.63 -10.28 -0.26
N GLN A 457 -3.28 -9.67 0.88
CA GLN A 457 -4.10 -9.69 2.08
C GLN A 457 -5.16 -8.58 2.01
N THR A 458 -6.37 -8.96 1.62
CA THR A 458 -7.58 -8.15 1.78
C THR A 458 -8.39 -8.74 2.93
N PRO A 459 -8.50 -8.06 4.08
CA PRO A 459 -9.25 -8.59 5.21
C PRO A 459 -10.73 -8.76 4.87
N GLY A 460 -11.26 -9.96 5.13
CA GLY A 460 -12.70 -10.19 5.28
C GLY A 460 -13.23 -9.64 6.61
N PRO A 461 -14.55 -9.77 6.86
CA PRO A 461 -15.09 -9.55 8.20
C PRO A 461 -14.48 -10.54 9.20
N LEU A 462 -14.54 -10.24 10.50
CA LEU A 462 -14.10 -11.20 11.53
C LEU A 462 -14.96 -12.46 11.44
N GLU A 463 -14.36 -13.59 11.05
CA GLU A 463 -15.04 -14.88 10.95
C GLU A 463 -15.02 -15.64 12.30
N GLY A 464 -16.03 -16.49 12.54
CA GLY A 464 -16.03 -17.52 13.57
C GLY A 464 -16.98 -17.29 14.75
N LYS A 465 -16.66 -17.87 15.92
CA LYS A 465 -17.41 -17.76 17.19
C LYS A 465 -17.25 -16.39 17.89
N ARG A 466 -16.70 -15.40 17.19
CA ARG A 466 -16.42 -14.07 17.74
C ARG A 466 -17.73 -13.30 17.81
N ALA A 467 -18.04 -12.72 18.96
CA ALA A 467 -19.28 -11.97 19.16
C ALA A 467 -19.22 -10.64 18.42
N ASP A 468 -20.32 -10.24 17.76
CA ASP A 468 -20.39 -8.98 17.04
C ASP A 468 -20.13 -7.78 17.98
N PRO A 469 -19.39 -6.76 17.52
CA PRO A 469 -19.17 -5.56 18.30
C PRO A 469 -20.45 -4.73 18.46
N ASP A 470 -20.64 -4.15 19.65
CA ASP A 470 -21.71 -3.18 19.91
C ASP A 470 -21.25 -1.76 19.51
N VAL A 471 -21.13 -1.54 18.20
CA VAL A 471 -20.71 -0.25 17.62
C VAL A 471 -21.64 0.88 18.06
N ALA A 472 -22.93 0.60 18.24
CA ALA A 472 -23.92 1.58 18.66
C ALA A 472 -23.65 2.08 20.09
N LYS A 473 -23.28 1.20 21.01
CA LYS A 473 -22.87 1.58 22.37
C LYS A 473 -21.58 2.40 22.37
N ALA A 474 -20.56 1.98 21.62
CA ALA A 474 -19.31 2.75 21.51
C ALA A 474 -19.56 4.17 20.99
N ARG A 475 -20.35 4.31 19.92
CA ARG A 475 -20.73 5.63 19.36
C ARG A 475 -21.49 6.50 20.36
N LYS A 476 -22.37 5.92 21.19
CA LYS A 476 -23.08 6.66 22.25
C LYS A 476 -22.11 7.24 23.29
N VAL A 477 -21.11 6.47 23.71
CA VAL A 477 -20.08 6.94 24.67
C VAL A 477 -19.28 8.09 24.07
N ILE A 478 -18.81 7.95 22.83
CA ILE A 478 -18.04 8.99 22.13
C ILE A 478 -18.88 10.26 21.92
N ALA A 479 -20.13 10.11 21.47
CA ALA A 479 -21.01 11.23 21.22
C ALA A 479 -21.33 12.01 22.51
N ALA A 480 -21.44 11.33 23.65
CA ALA A 480 -21.63 11.99 24.95
C ALA A 480 -20.41 12.85 25.31
N ALA A 481 -19.19 12.31 25.17
CA ALA A 481 -17.96 13.05 25.45
C ALA A 481 -17.79 14.28 24.54
N LEU A 482 -18.02 14.12 23.23
CA LEU A 482 -17.95 15.22 22.27
C LEU A 482 -19.00 16.30 22.54
N LYS A 483 -20.21 15.90 22.97
CA LYS A 483 -21.27 16.84 23.35
C LYS A 483 -20.91 17.66 24.58
N ASP A 484 -20.14 17.09 25.50
CA ASP A 484 -19.59 17.79 26.67
C ASP A 484 -18.37 18.67 26.33
N GLY A 485 -17.98 18.76 25.04
CA GLY A 485 -16.80 19.51 24.60
C GLY A 485 -15.47 18.83 24.98
N ARG A 486 -15.48 17.52 25.26
CA ARG A 486 -14.29 16.75 25.63
C ARG A 486 -13.77 15.94 24.44
N ASP A 487 -12.47 16.01 24.23
CA ASP A 487 -11.76 15.21 23.21
C ASP A 487 -11.06 13.98 23.81
N ILE A 488 -11.03 13.87 25.14
CA ILE A 488 -10.38 12.77 25.86
C ILE A 488 -11.45 12.01 26.64
N LEU A 489 -11.53 10.70 26.40
CA LEU A 489 -12.39 9.81 27.18
C LEU A 489 -11.75 9.52 28.55
N SER A 490 -12.55 9.46 29.60
CA SER A 490 -12.12 8.95 30.92
C SER A 490 -11.65 7.49 30.81
N GLU A 491 -10.95 6.98 31.83
CA GLU A 491 -10.52 5.58 31.84
C GLU A 491 -11.70 4.62 31.75
N ARG A 492 -12.80 4.93 32.44
CA ARG A 492 -14.04 4.14 32.39
C ARG A 492 -14.67 4.16 30.99
N GLU A 493 -14.82 5.34 30.39
CA GLU A 493 -15.38 5.48 29.04
C GLU A 493 -14.50 4.77 28.00
N SER A 494 -13.17 4.89 28.10
CA SER A 494 -12.21 4.20 27.24
C SER A 494 -12.40 2.68 27.32
N LYS A 495 -12.47 2.11 28.54
CA LYS A 495 -12.71 0.68 28.75
C LYS A 495 -14.10 0.23 28.33
N GLU A 496 -15.12 1.08 28.44
CA GLU A 496 -16.47 0.80 27.94
C GLU A 496 -16.51 0.70 26.40
N VAL A 497 -15.73 1.54 25.70
CA VAL A 497 -15.55 1.44 24.25
C VAL A 497 -14.80 0.17 23.88
N LEU A 498 -13.68 -0.14 24.54
CA LEU A 498 -12.94 -1.39 24.30
C LEU A 498 -13.80 -2.64 24.51
N ALA A 499 -14.56 -2.69 25.60
CA ALA A 499 -15.45 -3.82 25.90
C ALA A 499 -16.59 -3.95 24.88
N ALA A 500 -17.03 -2.86 24.24
CA ALA A 500 -18.02 -2.91 23.17
C ALA A 500 -17.47 -3.63 21.91
N PHE A 501 -16.15 -3.65 21.72
CA PHE A 501 -15.45 -4.41 20.69
C PHE A 501 -14.83 -5.71 21.22
N GLN A 502 -15.38 -6.29 22.30
CA GLN A 502 -14.93 -7.57 22.87
C GLN A 502 -13.45 -7.61 23.33
N ILE A 503 -12.81 -6.45 23.51
CA ILE A 503 -11.45 -6.38 24.06
C ILE A 503 -11.54 -6.56 25.59
N PRO A 504 -10.87 -7.58 26.18
CA PRO A 504 -10.96 -7.81 27.61
C PRO A 504 -10.33 -6.66 28.41
N VAL A 505 -11.10 -6.06 29.33
CA VAL A 505 -10.65 -4.93 30.15
C VAL A 505 -10.65 -5.28 31.63
N ASN A 506 -9.71 -4.71 32.38
CA ASN A 506 -9.74 -4.82 33.82
C ASN A 506 -10.94 -4.04 34.39
N PRO A 507 -11.83 -4.66 35.19
CA PRO A 507 -13.01 -3.98 35.72
C PRO A 507 -12.65 -2.71 36.49
N THR A 508 -13.26 -1.60 36.11
CA THR A 508 -12.98 -0.27 36.69
C THR A 508 -14.23 0.29 37.35
N ARG A 509 -14.14 0.60 38.66
CA ARG A 509 -15.21 1.22 39.45
C ARG A 509 -14.76 2.59 39.95
N LEU A 510 -15.50 3.66 39.64
CA LEU A 510 -15.20 4.99 40.17
C LEU A 510 -15.65 5.10 41.64
N ALA A 511 -14.82 5.72 42.47
CA ALA A 511 -15.14 6.14 43.82
C ALA A 511 -14.77 7.61 44.03
N ARG A 512 -15.73 8.41 44.50
CA ARG A 512 -15.52 9.85 44.79
C ARG A 512 -15.03 10.09 46.21
N THR A 513 -15.17 9.09 47.08
CA THR A 513 -14.74 9.15 48.48
C THR A 513 -14.04 7.86 48.87
N ALA A 514 -13.19 7.91 49.91
CA ALA A 514 -12.55 6.71 50.46
C ALA A 514 -13.59 5.65 50.90
N ASN A 515 -14.74 6.07 51.45
CA ASN A 515 -15.82 5.15 51.84
C ASN A 515 -16.44 4.44 50.63
N GLU A 516 -16.64 5.14 49.52
CA GLU A 516 -17.06 4.49 48.28
C GLU A 516 -15.99 3.53 47.77
N ALA A 517 -14.72 3.91 47.85
CA ALA A 517 -13.61 3.08 47.37
C ALA A 517 -13.49 1.76 48.15
N VAL A 518 -13.67 1.80 49.48
CA VAL A 518 -13.76 0.59 50.33
C VAL A 518 -14.93 -0.29 49.89
N LYS A 519 -16.14 0.27 49.73
CA LYS A 519 -17.32 -0.49 49.29
C LYS A 519 -17.11 -1.16 47.92
N GLN A 520 -16.37 -0.54 47.01
CA GLN A 520 -16.04 -1.15 45.72
C GLN A 520 -14.97 -2.24 45.89
N ALA A 521 -13.95 -2.01 46.71
CA ALA A 521 -12.91 -2.99 46.99
C ALA A 521 -13.46 -4.25 47.66
N ASP A 522 -14.39 -4.12 48.60
CA ASP A 522 -15.06 -5.26 49.26
C ASP A 522 -15.84 -6.13 48.26
N LYS A 523 -16.45 -5.50 47.23
CA LYS A 523 -17.14 -6.22 46.16
C LYS A 523 -16.18 -6.88 45.16
N ILE A 524 -15.03 -6.27 44.92
CA ILE A 524 -14.01 -6.78 43.97
C ILE A 524 -13.18 -7.90 44.63
N GLY A 525 -12.90 -7.78 45.92
CA GLY A 525 -11.92 -8.58 46.66
C GLY A 525 -10.51 -7.98 46.61
N TYR A 526 -9.80 -8.04 47.74
CA TYR A 526 -8.41 -7.63 47.85
C TYR A 526 -7.45 -8.71 47.31
N PRO A 527 -6.25 -8.36 46.77
CA PRO A 527 -5.73 -6.99 46.66
C PRO A 527 -6.30 -6.19 45.48
N VAL A 528 -6.39 -4.87 45.66
CA VAL A 528 -6.87 -3.90 44.66
C VAL A 528 -5.79 -2.90 44.27
N VAL A 529 -6.07 -2.16 43.20
CA VAL A 529 -5.30 -1.02 42.69
C VAL A 529 -6.17 0.21 42.73
N LEU A 530 -5.58 1.33 43.17
CA LEU A 530 -6.19 2.65 43.09
C LEU A 530 -5.48 3.47 42.01
N LYS A 531 -6.25 4.08 41.10
CA LYS A 531 -5.73 5.03 40.11
C LYS A 531 -6.55 6.30 40.07
N ILE A 532 -5.91 7.47 40.04
CA ILE A 532 -6.57 8.76 39.87
C ILE A 532 -7.44 8.76 38.61
N ASP A 533 -8.66 9.26 38.72
CA ASP A 533 -9.55 9.49 37.57
C ASP A 533 -9.75 11.01 37.41
N SER A 534 -9.15 11.55 36.36
CA SER A 534 -9.15 12.97 36.05
C SER A 534 -8.97 13.19 34.55
N PRO A 535 -9.82 14.00 33.90
CA PRO A 535 -9.70 14.34 32.49
C PRO A 535 -8.49 15.23 32.18
N ASP A 536 -8.02 15.99 33.18
CA ASP A 536 -6.90 16.94 33.04
C ASP A 536 -5.54 16.28 33.30
N ILE A 537 -5.52 15.04 33.76
CA ILE A 537 -4.30 14.29 34.09
C ILE A 537 -4.10 13.21 33.04
N ILE A 538 -3.12 13.48 32.18
CA ILE A 538 -2.80 12.63 31.04
C ILE A 538 -2.06 11.38 31.52
N TYR A 539 -0.95 11.52 32.23
CA TYR A 539 -0.17 10.39 32.71
C TYR A 539 -0.31 10.30 34.22
N LYS A 540 -0.98 9.24 34.68
CA LYS A 540 -1.31 9.05 36.11
C LYS A 540 -0.04 8.92 36.96
N SER A 541 1.00 8.30 36.42
CA SER A 541 2.28 8.12 37.10
C SER A 541 3.00 9.45 37.36
N ASP A 542 2.84 10.46 36.50
CA ASP A 542 3.51 11.78 36.62
C ASP A 542 3.10 12.54 37.88
N VAL A 543 1.90 12.26 38.40
CA VAL A 543 1.37 12.89 39.62
C VAL A 543 1.38 11.93 40.82
N GLY A 544 2.02 10.76 40.69
CA GLY A 544 1.92 9.69 41.69
C GLY A 544 0.48 9.21 41.89
N GLY A 545 -0.31 9.20 40.82
CA GLY A 545 -1.74 8.89 40.82
C GLY A 545 -2.07 7.40 40.81
N VAL A 546 -1.09 6.50 41.04
CA VAL A 546 -1.29 5.05 41.02
C VAL A 546 -0.72 4.44 42.30
N GLU A 547 -1.54 3.65 43.01
CA GLU A 547 -1.10 2.84 44.15
C GLU A 547 -1.49 1.37 43.92
N LEU A 548 -0.50 0.48 44.01
CA LEU A 548 -0.61 -0.94 43.69
C LEU A 548 -0.64 -1.80 44.95
N ASN A 549 -1.12 -3.05 44.84
CA ASN A 549 -1.05 -4.06 45.90
C ASN A 549 -1.75 -3.70 47.23
N ILE A 550 -2.79 -2.88 47.18
CA ILE A 550 -3.56 -2.51 48.38
C ILE A 550 -4.29 -3.74 48.87
N SER A 551 -4.03 -4.15 50.12
CA SER A 551 -4.38 -5.49 50.62
C SER A 551 -5.46 -5.47 51.72
N ASN A 552 -5.84 -4.30 52.22
CA ASN A 552 -6.87 -4.15 53.25
C ASN A 552 -7.49 -2.74 53.24
N GLU A 553 -8.56 -2.55 54.02
CA GLU A 553 -9.28 -1.28 54.14
C GLU A 553 -8.40 -0.12 54.63
N ALA A 554 -7.60 -0.32 55.69
CA ALA A 554 -6.80 0.75 56.28
C ALA A 554 -5.82 1.35 55.26
N THR A 555 -5.05 0.48 54.59
CA THR A 555 -4.12 0.88 53.53
C THR A 555 -4.83 1.50 52.33
N LEU A 556 -6.07 1.09 52.02
CA LEU A 556 -6.86 1.67 50.94
C LEU A 556 -7.21 3.13 51.23
N ARG A 557 -7.66 3.44 52.44
CA ARG A 557 -8.05 4.81 52.84
C ARG A 557 -6.85 5.75 52.79
N GLU A 558 -5.73 5.31 53.35
CA GLU A 558 -4.46 6.06 53.32
C GLU A 558 -4.01 6.31 51.87
N ALA A 559 -4.04 5.29 51.02
CA ALA A 559 -3.68 5.41 49.61
C ALA A 559 -4.62 6.35 48.84
N PHE A 560 -5.93 6.32 49.10
CA PHE A 560 -6.91 7.20 48.48
C PHE A 560 -6.59 8.67 48.78
N ASP A 561 -6.40 9.01 50.06
CA ASP A 561 -6.12 10.38 50.49
C ASP A 561 -4.75 10.85 49.99
N ALA A 562 -3.74 9.96 49.98
CA ALA A 562 -2.42 10.23 49.44
C ALA A 562 -2.45 10.55 47.93
N ILE A 563 -3.18 9.77 47.13
CA ILE A 563 -3.34 10.01 45.68
C ILE A 563 -3.95 11.38 45.43
N ILE A 564 -5.05 11.72 46.11
CA ILE A 564 -5.73 13.01 45.93
C ILE A 564 -4.81 14.17 46.35
N SER A 565 -4.10 14.04 47.46
CA SER A 565 -3.18 15.05 47.96
C SER A 565 -2.02 15.30 46.99
N ARG A 566 -1.30 14.25 46.57
CA ARG A 566 -0.20 14.35 45.60
C ARG A 566 -0.66 14.96 44.28
N THR A 567 -1.84 14.55 43.83
CA THR A 567 -2.43 15.06 42.58
C THR A 567 -2.69 16.57 42.66
N ARG A 568 -3.34 17.05 43.72
CA ARG A 568 -3.62 18.48 43.92
C ARG A 568 -2.35 19.31 44.11
N GLN A 569 -1.30 18.74 44.68
CA GLN A 569 0.00 19.40 44.79
C GLN A 569 0.68 19.54 43.43
N ALA A 570 0.68 18.48 42.61
CA ALA A 570 1.33 18.48 41.30
C ALA A 570 0.54 19.30 40.25
N ARG A 571 -0.79 19.29 40.33
CA ARG A 571 -1.72 19.98 39.43
C ARG A 571 -2.90 20.59 40.20
N PRO A 572 -2.73 21.80 40.78
CA PRO A 572 -3.76 22.43 41.61
C PRO A 572 -5.08 22.72 40.87
N GLU A 573 -4.99 23.05 39.59
CA GLU A 573 -6.13 23.41 38.73
C GLU A 573 -6.82 22.20 38.07
N ALA A 574 -6.30 20.97 38.27
CA ALA A 574 -6.87 19.78 37.63
C ALA A 574 -8.22 19.40 38.25
N ARG A 575 -9.21 19.17 37.40
CA ARG A 575 -10.48 18.55 37.77
C ARG A 575 -10.26 17.08 38.13
N ILE A 576 -10.57 16.71 39.36
CA ILE A 576 -10.48 15.32 39.84
C ILE A 576 -11.89 14.77 39.99
N ASP A 577 -12.24 13.77 39.19
CA ASP A 577 -13.56 13.14 39.24
C ASP A 577 -13.64 12.07 40.35
N GLY A 578 -12.49 11.52 40.75
CA GLY A 578 -12.34 10.61 41.89
C GLY A 578 -11.12 9.70 41.77
N VAL A 579 -11.21 8.50 42.34
CA VAL A 579 -10.21 7.44 42.22
C VAL A 579 -10.91 6.17 41.74
N SER A 580 -10.33 5.54 40.73
CA SER A 580 -10.78 4.26 40.22
C SER A 580 -10.23 3.10 41.06
N VAL A 581 -11.11 2.17 41.42
CA VAL A 581 -10.80 0.92 42.14
C VAL A 581 -10.86 -0.24 41.16
N GLN A 582 -9.77 -1.02 41.12
CA GLN A 582 -9.60 -2.12 40.15
C GLN A 582 -9.00 -3.36 40.85
N PRO A 583 -9.29 -4.59 40.39
CA PRO A 583 -8.61 -5.77 40.92
C PRO A 583 -7.13 -5.76 40.55
N MET A 584 -6.25 -6.12 41.49
CA MET A 584 -4.83 -6.30 41.23
C MET A 584 -4.59 -7.62 40.50
N ARG A 585 -4.19 -7.55 39.23
CA ARG A 585 -3.87 -8.74 38.43
C ARG A 585 -2.42 -9.16 38.68
N LYS A 586 -2.22 -10.21 39.49
CA LYS A 586 -0.91 -10.85 39.69
C LYS A 586 -0.82 -12.09 38.81
N ARG A 587 -0.16 -11.96 37.66
CA ARG A 587 0.09 -13.06 36.73
C ARG A 587 1.60 -13.31 36.65
N ARG A 588 2.05 -14.46 37.18
CA ARG A 588 3.48 -14.76 37.40
C ARG A 588 4.30 -14.77 36.10
N PHE A 589 3.67 -15.17 34.99
CA PHE A 589 4.30 -15.31 33.68
C PHE A 589 3.74 -14.32 32.64
N ALA A 590 3.12 -13.24 33.11
CA ALA A 590 2.60 -12.18 32.26
C ALA A 590 3.71 -11.50 31.46
N ARG A 591 3.43 -11.27 30.18
CA ARG A 591 4.18 -10.35 29.32
C ARG A 591 3.35 -9.09 29.13
N GLU A 592 3.99 -7.94 29.27
CA GLU A 592 3.40 -6.64 28.96
C GLU A 592 3.67 -6.31 27.50
N VAL A 593 2.61 -6.10 26.74
CA VAL A 593 2.62 -5.61 25.36
C VAL A 593 1.83 -4.30 25.28
N MET A 594 1.97 -3.58 24.17
CA MET A 594 1.15 -2.40 23.88
C MET A 594 0.37 -2.58 22.58
N VAL A 595 -0.80 -1.95 22.52
CA VAL A 595 -1.53 -1.73 21.27
C VAL A 595 -1.90 -0.26 21.17
N GLY A 596 -1.41 0.41 20.14
CA GLY A 596 -1.61 1.83 19.88
C GLY A 596 -2.38 2.09 18.61
N VAL A 597 -3.15 3.18 18.57
CA VAL A 597 -3.69 3.77 17.35
C VAL A 597 -3.25 5.22 17.29
N THR A 598 -2.77 5.61 16.12
CA THR A 598 -2.33 6.97 15.82
C THR A 598 -2.96 7.39 14.50
N HIS A 599 -3.00 8.69 14.20
CA HIS A 599 -3.56 9.20 12.96
C HIS A 599 -2.50 10.00 12.21
N ASP A 600 -2.09 9.48 11.06
CA ASP A 600 -1.23 10.18 10.11
C ASP A 600 -2.08 11.14 9.27
N GLU A 601 -1.50 12.30 8.92
CA GLU A 601 -2.22 13.33 8.16
C GLU A 601 -2.57 12.88 6.74
N ALA A 602 -1.70 12.06 6.12
CA ALA A 602 -1.91 11.57 4.77
C ALA A 602 -2.71 10.25 4.78
N PHE A 603 -2.22 9.22 5.50
CA PHE A 603 -2.74 7.85 5.43
C PHE A 603 -3.87 7.54 6.42
N GLY A 604 -4.19 8.47 7.32
CA GLY A 604 -5.22 8.26 8.32
C GLY A 604 -4.76 7.34 9.45
N PRO A 605 -5.61 6.43 9.97
CA PRO A 605 -5.26 5.70 11.17
C PRO A 605 -4.20 4.62 10.92
N VAL A 606 -3.33 4.42 11.91
CA VAL A 606 -2.23 3.45 11.92
C VAL A 606 -2.25 2.69 13.24
N ILE A 607 -2.13 1.37 13.17
CA ILE A 607 -2.09 0.49 14.35
C ILE A 607 -0.65 0.10 14.65
N THR A 608 -0.26 0.22 15.92
CA THR A 608 1.07 -0.13 16.43
C THR A 608 0.95 -1.27 17.43
N PHE A 609 1.83 -2.26 17.31
CA PHE A 609 2.00 -3.35 18.29
C PHE A 609 3.47 -3.42 18.73
N GLY A 610 3.73 -3.66 20.02
CA GLY A 610 5.10 -3.72 20.52
C GLY A 610 5.20 -4.14 21.99
N ALA A 611 6.41 -4.07 22.53
CA ALA A 611 6.65 -4.29 23.95
C ALA A 611 5.90 -3.23 24.79
N GLY A 612 5.29 -3.63 25.91
CA GLY A 612 4.56 -2.75 26.80
C GLY A 612 5.43 -2.09 27.86
N GLY A 613 4.85 -1.13 28.58
CA GLY A 613 5.53 -0.40 29.65
C GLY A 613 6.53 0.65 29.14
N ILE A 614 7.37 1.15 30.05
CA ILE A 614 8.31 2.26 29.76
C ILE A 614 9.50 1.86 28.88
N ALA A 615 9.82 0.56 28.79
CA ALA A 615 11.01 0.08 28.09
C ALA A 615 10.93 0.25 26.55
N VAL A 616 9.71 0.39 26.02
CA VAL A 616 9.45 0.54 24.58
C VAL A 616 10.05 1.81 23.98
N GLU A 617 10.14 2.89 24.77
CA GLU A 617 10.63 4.20 24.33
C GLU A 617 12.12 4.14 23.94
N VAL A 618 12.87 3.20 24.54
CA VAL A 618 14.31 3.04 24.32
C VAL A 618 14.62 1.89 23.35
N MET A 619 13.82 0.82 23.36
CA MET A 619 14.12 -0.39 22.58
C MET A 619 13.63 -0.37 21.13
N HIS A 620 12.72 0.54 20.78
CA HIS A 620 12.08 0.63 19.46
C HIS A 620 11.51 -0.72 18.96
N ASP A 621 11.04 -1.56 19.88
CA ASP A 621 10.50 -2.87 19.56
C ASP A 621 9.02 -2.79 19.20
N ARG A 622 8.75 -2.38 17.94
CA ARG A 622 7.41 -2.13 17.45
C ARG A 622 7.22 -2.57 16.00
N ALA A 623 5.97 -2.84 15.65
CA ALA A 623 5.50 -3.06 14.29
C ALA A 623 4.28 -2.18 14.02
N LEU A 624 4.23 -1.59 12.82
CA LEU A 624 3.14 -0.73 12.38
C LEU A 624 2.41 -1.38 11.20
N SER A 625 1.11 -1.14 11.08
CA SER A 625 0.32 -1.53 9.92
C SER A 625 -0.88 -0.60 9.73
N LEU A 626 -1.30 -0.45 8.48
CA LEU A 626 -2.55 0.23 8.14
C LEU A 626 -3.73 -0.74 8.31
N PRO A 627 -4.80 -0.34 9.00
CA PRO A 627 -6.06 -1.07 8.97
C PRO A 627 -6.71 -0.99 7.57
N PRO A 628 -7.56 -1.96 7.20
CA PRO A 628 -7.96 -3.12 8.01
C PRO A 628 -6.85 -4.19 8.14
N LEU A 629 -6.88 -4.95 9.23
CA LEU A 629 -6.01 -6.09 9.51
C LEU A 629 -6.78 -7.42 9.38
N ASN A 630 -6.08 -8.49 9.00
CA ASN A 630 -6.53 -9.88 9.07
C ASN A 630 -5.55 -10.72 9.89
N GLY A 631 -5.86 -11.99 10.15
CA GLY A 631 -5.00 -12.87 10.95
C GLY A 631 -3.56 -12.95 10.43
N TYR A 632 -3.36 -13.00 9.11
CA TYR A 632 -2.01 -12.99 8.53
C TYR A 632 -1.24 -11.70 8.84
N LEU A 633 -1.88 -10.53 8.69
CA LEU A 633 -1.28 -9.23 8.97
C LEU A 633 -0.94 -9.10 10.46
N VAL A 634 -1.84 -9.53 11.34
CA VAL A 634 -1.66 -9.52 12.79
C VAL A 634 -0.51 -10.45 13.21
N ALA A 635 -0.53 -11.71 12.77
CA ALA A 635 0.54 -12.67 13.05
C ALA A 635 1.90 -12.18 12.50
N SER A 636 1.89 -11.51 11.34
CA SER A 636 3.07 -10.86 10.80
C SER A 636 3.53 -9.72 11.72
N MET A 637 2.66 -8.80 12.14
CA MET A 637 3.03 -7.70 13.04
C MET A 637 3.67 -8.23 14.33
N ILE A 638 3.07 -9.23 14.96
CA ILE A 638 3.59 -9.84 16.18
C ILE A 638 4.98 -10.46 15.94
N ARG A 639 5.15 -11.25 14.88
CA ARG A 639 6.42 -11.96 14.61
C ARG A 639 7.59 -11.04 14.30
N HIS A 640 7.33 -9.82 13.83
CA HIS A 640 8.38 -8.86 13.48
C HIS A 640 8.90 -8.08 14.70
N THR A 641 8.27 -8.20 15.86
CA THR A 641 8.79 -7.65 17.11
C THR A 641 9.66 -8.68 17.84
N ARG A 642 10.60 -8.20 18.66
CA ARG A 642 11.42 -9.01 19.57
C ARG A 642 10.53 -9.59 20.67
N ILE A 643 9.55 -8.83 21.18
CA ILE A 643 8.58 -9.33 22.16
C ILE A 643 7.78 -10.50 21.61
N GLY A 644 7.45 -10.49 20.30
CA GLY A 644 6.80 -11.61 19.63
C GLY A 644 7.56 -12.93 19.74
N GLN A 645 8.89 -12.89 19.78
CA GLN A 645 9.73 -14.08 19.99
C GLN A 645 9.65 -14.63 21.42
N LEU A 646 9.21 -13.81 22.40
CA LEU A 646 9.03 -14.16 23.80
C LEU A 646 7.59 -14.54 24.18
N LEU A 647 6.64 -14.34 23.26
CA LEU A 647 5.24 -14.74 23.45
C LEU A 647 5.05 -16.26 23.33
N GLY A 648 5.91 -16.94 22.58
CA GLY A 648 5.97 -18.41 22.57
C GLY A 648 6.49 -19.00 23.88
N ALA A 649 6.57 -20.34 23.93
CA ALA A 649 7.24 -21.01 25.03
C ALA A 649 8.74 -20.66 25.02
N PHE A 650 9.24 -20.09 26.12
CA PHE A 650 10.63 -19.66 26.21
C PHE A 650 11.21 -20.00 27.58
N LYS A 651 12.16 -20.94 27.60
CA LYS A 651 12.74 -21.49 28.85
C LYS A 651 11.62 -21.97 29.79
N ASN A 652 11.43 -21.29 30.92
CA ASN A 652 10.43 -21.63 31.94
C ASN A 652 9.11 -20.84 31.79
N LEU A 653 8.98 -20.02 30.74
CA LEU A 653 7.77 -19.24 30.47
C LEU A 653 6.84 -20.07 29.56
N PRO A 654 5.59 -20.38 29.98
CA PRO A 654 4.59 -21.01 29.11
C PRO A 654 4.21 -20.05 27.98
N ALA A 655 3.76 -20.55 26.83
CA ALA A 655 3.26 -19.68 25.76
C ALA A 655 2.06 -18.85 26.25
N VAL A 656 1.94 -17.61 25.76
CA VAL A 656 0.72 -16.81 25.96
C VAL A 656 -0.42 -17.38 25.13
N ASP A 657 -1.66 -17.03 25.47
CA ASP A 657 -2.81 -17.21 24.58
C ASP A 657 -2.65 -16.31 23.35
N GLN A 658 -2.08 -16.88 22.27
CA GLN A 658 -1.82 -16.13 21.03
C GLN A 658 -3.12 -15.83 20.31
N ASP A 659 -4.10 -16.74 20.33
CA ASP A 659 -5.37 -16.56 19.63
C ASP A 659 -6.14 -15.37 20.20
N GLU A 660 -6.23 -15.23 21.53
CA GLU A 660 -6.89 -14.07 22.15
C GLU A 660 -6.11 -12.76 21.91
N LEU A 661 -4.77 -12.81 21.83
CA LEU A 661 -3.97 -11.63 21.48
C LEU A 661 -4.21 -11.18 20.03
N GLU A 662 -4.28 -12.14 19.10
CA GLU A 662 -4.62 -11.85 17.72
C GLU A 662 -6.03 -11.26 17.60
N ASP A 663 -6.98 -11.79 18.37
CA ASP A 663 -8.36 -11.28 18.45
C ASP A 663 -8.41 -9.83 18.94
N VAL A 664 -7.62 -9.45 19.96
CA VAL A 664 -7.55 -8.06 20.41
C VAL A 664 -7.11 -7.12 19.27
N LEU A 665 -6.06 -7.48 18.52
CA LEU A 665 -5.56 -6.65 17.41
C LEU A 665 -6.58 -6.55 16.26
N LEU A 666 -7.29 -7.64 15.98
CA LEU A 666 -8.38 -7.69 15.01
C LEU A 666 -9.56 -6.78 15.41
N HIS A 667 -10.01 -6.85 16.66
CA HIS A 667 -11.06 -5.98 17.19
C HIS A 667 -10.63 -4.51 17.25
N VAL A 668 -9.35 -4.22 17.53
CA VAL A 668 -8.82 -2.86 17.42
C VAL A 668 -8.88 -2.36 15.97
N SER A 669 -8.55 -3.21 15.00
CA SER A 669 -8.70 -2.87 13.58
C SER A 669 -10.15 -2.57 13.21
N GLU A 670 -11.10 -3.38 13.65
CA GLU A 670 -12.52 -3.17 13.39
C GLU A 670 -13.04 -1.87 14.05
N MET A 671 -12.63 -1.63 15.29
CA MET A 671 -12.96 -0.41 16.03
C MET A 671 -12.53 0.85 15.29
N VAL A 672 -11.31 0.89 14.76
CA VAL A 672 -10.79 2.01 13.98
C VAL A 672 -11.53 2.19 12.65
N CYS A 673 -11.94 1.09 12.01
CA CYS A 673 -12.73 1.15 10.78
C CYS A 673 -14.13 1.74 11.02
N GLU A 674 -14.80 1.34 12.10
CA GLU A 674 -16.20 1.71 12.38
C GLU A 674 -16.37 3.02 13.18
N LEU A 675 -15.30 3.53 13.81
CA LEU A 675 -15.31 4.76 14.62
C LEU A 675 -14.38 5.83 14.02
N PRO A 676 -14.82 6.59 12.99
CA PRO A 676 -14.03 7.69 12.39
C PRO A 676 -13.71 8.83 13.38
N GLU A 677 -14.45 8.91 14.49
CA GLU A 677 -14.18 9.87 15.57
C GLU A 677 -12.94 9.51 16.39
N LEU A 678 -12.52 8.23 16.41
CA LEU A 678 -11.32 7.79 17.15
C LEU A 678 -10.06 8.29 16.43
N ARG A 679 -9.29 9.13 17.12
CA ARG A 679 -8.04 9.70 16.58
C ARG A 679 -6.80 9.03 17.13
N GLU A 680 -6.75 8.82 18.43
CA GLU A 680 -5.64 8.14 19.08
C GLU A 680 -6.17 7.13 20.09
N MET A 681 -5.42 6.05 20.27
CA MET A 681 -5.66 5.09 21.33
C MET A 681 -4.34 4.55 21.86
N ASP A 682 -4.31 4.29 23.16
CA ASP A 682 -3.21 3.58 23.81
C ASP A 682 -3.77 2.53 24.77
N ILE A 683 -3.46 1.26 24.52
CA ILE A 683 -3.69 0.15 25.45
C ILE A 683 -2.33 -0.27 25.99
N ASN A 684 -1.94 0.32 27.13
CA ASN A 684 -0.62 0.13 27.71
C ASN A 684 -0.67 0.22 29.25
N PRO A 685 -0.39 -0.89 29.98
CA PRO A 685 -0.04 -2.20 29.47
C PRO A 685 -1.27 -3.04 29.07
N LEU A 686 -1.13 -3.78 27.96
CA LEU A 686 -1.92 -4.97 27.65
C LEU A 686 -1.15 -6.19 28.18
N VAL A 687 -1.74 -6.94 29.10
CA VAL A 687 -1.07 -8.10 29.71
C VAL A 687 -1.53 -9.38 29.03
N ALA A 688 -0.58 -10.21 28.61
CA ALA A 688 -0.83 -11.52 28.01
C ALA A 688 -0.10 -12.64 28.76
N ASP A 689 -0.80 -13.73 29.07
CA ASP A 689 -0.23 -14.96 29.63
C ASP A 689 -1.00 -16.21 29.14
N GLU A 690 -0.76 -17.37 29.73
CA GLU A 690 -1.42 -18.62 29.35
C GLU A 690 -2.93 -18.66 29.66
N GLN A 691 -3.44 -17.68 30.41
CA GLN A 691 -4.84 -17.57 30.83
C GLN A 691 -5.59 -16.49 30.06
N GLY A 692 -4.95 -15.90 29.05
CA GLY A 692 -5.56 -14.92 28.17
C GLY A 692 -4.94 -13.53 28.24
N VAL A 693 -5.67 -12.57 27.68
CA VAL A 693 -5.23 -11.19 27.48
C VAL A 693 -6.13 -10.21 28.25
N ILE A 694 -5.56 -9.15 28.85
CA ILE A 694 -6.33 -8.14 29.57
C ILE A 694 -5.71 -6.74 29.49
N ALA A 695 -6.53 -5.76 29.11
CA ALA A 695 -6.15 -4.35 29.13
C ALA A 695 -6.21 -3.79 30.56
N LEU A 696 -5.05 -3.46 31.13
CA LEU A 696 -4.98 -2.88 32.47
C LEU A 696 -5.19 -1.37 32.46
N ASP A 697 -4.72 -0.71 31.41
CA ASP A 697 -4.96 0.70 31.15
C ASP A 697 -5.34 0.91 29.69
N ALA A 698 -6.13 1.94 29.46
CA ALA A 698 -6.62 2.29 28.13
C ALA A 698 -6.92 3.78 28.08
N ARG A 699 -6.56 4.37 26.94
CA ARG A 699 -6.86 5.76 26.65
C ARG A 699 -7.34 5.91 25.23
N ILE A 700 -8.38 6.70 25.04
CA ILE A 700 -8.91 7.03 23.72
C ILE A 700 -9.08 8.54 23.59
N ILE A 701 -8.59 9.09 22.49
CA ILE A 701 -8.77 10.48 22.08
C ILE A 701 -9.69 10.51 20.87
N VAL A 702 -10.70 11.35 20.93
CA VAL A 702 -11.75 11.48 19.93
C VAL A 702 -11.81 12.88 19.37
N ARG A 703 -12.25 13.01 18.12
CA ARG A 703 -12.55 14.29 17.47
C ARG A 703 -13.85 14.18 16.67
N PRO A 704 -14.58 15.29 16.48
CA PRO A 704 -15.74 15.30 15.60
C PRO A 704 -15.39 14.78 14.20
N ARG A 705 -16.24 13.90 13.68
CA ARG A 705 -16.16 13.45 12.29
C ARG A 705 -16.40 14.63 11.36
N ARG A 706 -15.62 14.71 10.28
CA ARG A 706 -15.88 15.65 9.18
C ARG A 706 -17.14 15.23 8.40
N PRO A 707 -18.17 16.10 8.26
CA PRO A 707 -19.47 15.72 7.71
C PRO A 707 -19.45 15.42 6.20
N ASP A 708 -18.44 15.92 5.48
CA ASP A 708 -18.23 15.73 4.05
C ASP A 708 -17.57 14.37 3.70
N LEU A 709 -17.03 13.66 4.69
CA LEU A 709 -16.39 12.37 4.45
C LEU A 709 -17.41 11.23 4.27
N LYS A 710 -17.20 10.42 3.23
CA LYS A 710 -17.84 9.10 3.07
C LYS A 710 -17.59 8.22 4.30
N ARG A 711 -18.36 7.13 4.48
CA ARG A 711 -18.33 6.25 5.67
C ARG A 711 -16.91 5.86 6.11
N TYR A 712 -16.06 5.47 5.16
CA TYR A 712 -14.66 5.09 5.39
C TYR A 712 -13.68 6.11 4.78
N GLY A 713 -14.08 7.37 4.65
CA GLY A 713 -13.27 8.42 4.05
C GLY A 713 -12.00 8.76 4.84
N HIS A 714 -11.93 8.36 6.12
CA HIS A 714 -10.76 8.50 6.97
C HIS A 714 -9.70 7.42 6.77
N MET A 715 -9.97 6.41 5.93
CA MET A 715 -9.09 5.25 5.73
C MET A 715 -8.34 5.34 4.40
N ALA A 716 -7.04 5.06 4.40
CA ALA A 716 -6.27 4.94 3.16
C ALA A 716 -6.55 3.63 2.38
N ILE A 717 -6.98 2.57 3.06
CA ILE A 717 -7.39 1.30 2.46
C ILE A 717 -8.86 1.06 2.82
N MET A 718 -9.71 0.89 1.81
CA MET A 718 -11.13 0.64 2.06
C MET A 718 -11.35 -0.72 2.73
N PRO A 719 -12.04 -0.78 3.90
CA PRO A 719 -12.35 -2.04 4.55
C PRO A 719 -13.44 -2.82 3.82
N TYR A 720 -13.59 -4.10 4.18
CA TYR A 720 -14.71 -4.92 3.73
C TYR A 720 -16.05 -4.23 4.09
N PRO A 721 -16.94 -3.97 3.11
CA PRO A 721 -18.17 -3.23 3.37
C PRO A 721 -19.23 -4.14 4.01
N SER A 722 -19.04 -4.46 5.30
CA SER A 722 -19.90 -5.35 6.10
C SER A 722 -21.36 -4.91 6.14
N HIS A 723 -21.63 -3.61 6.08
CA HIS A 723 -22.98 -3.04 6.03
C HIS A 723 -23.78 -3.42 4.77
N MET A 724 -23.12 -3.95 3.72
CA MET A 724 -23.79 -4.46 2.51
C MET A 724 -24.19 -5.93 2.61
N VAL A 725 -23.88 -6.61 3.72
CA VAL A 725 -24.32 -7.98 3.96
C VAL A 725 -25.80 -7.99 4.33
N VAL A 726 -26.62 -8.63 3.50
CA VAL A 726 -28.08 -8.66 3.65
C VAL A 726 -28.60 -10.09 3.48
N CYS A 727 -29.40 -10.55 4.44
CA CYS A 727 -30.18 -11.77 4.29
C CYS A 727 -31.45 -11.48 3.48
N ALA A 728 -31.71 -12.28 2.45
CA ALA A 728 -32.89 -12.17 1.60
C ALA A 728 -33.59 -13.53 1.42
N LYS A 729 -34.83 -13.50 0.95
CA LYS A 729 -35.58 -14.69 0.56
C LYS A 729 -35.89 -14.63 -0.93
N LEU A 730 -35.67 -15.75 -1.62
CA LEU A 730 -36.09 -15.92 -3.02
C LEU A 730 -37.59 -16.18 -3.12
N ASN A 731 -38.13 -16.08 -4.33
CA ASN A 731 -39.55 -16.28 -4.61
C ASN A 731 -40.05 -17.70 -4.22
N ASP A 732 -39.14 -18.68 -4.17
CA ASP A 732 -39.44 -20.06 -3.75
C ASP A 732 -39.27 -20.30 -2.24
N GLY A 733 -39.03 -19.23 -1.47
CA GLY A 733 -38.83 -19.29 -0.02
C GLY A 733 -37.40 -19.62 0.43
N THR A 734 -36.47 -19.88 -0.49
CA THR A 734 -35.06 -20.16 -0.17
C THR A 734 -34.42 -18.95 0.51
N ASN A 735 -33.81 -19.17 1.69
CA ASN A 735 -32.96 -18.17 2.35
C ASN A 735 -31.64 -18.05 1.62
N VAL A 736 -31.24 -16.83 1.32
CA VAL A 736 -29.96 -16.49 0.68
C VAL A 736 -29.33 -15.31 1.38
N MET A 737 -28.02 -15.19 1.25
CA MET A 737 -27.25 -14.03 1.71
C MET A 737 -26.67 -13.32 0.50
N VAL A 738 -26.79 -12.00 0.46
CA VAL A 738 -26.07 -11.15 -0.48
C VAL A 738 -24.94 -10.49 0.29
N ARG A 739 -23.70 -10.66 -0.16
CA ARG A 739 -22.52 -10.07 0.49
C ARG A 739 -21.43 -9.72 -0.52
N PRO A 740 -20.56 -8.75 -0.22
CA PRO A 740 -19.35 -8.52 -1.01
C PRO A 740 -18.47 -9.78 -1.12
N VAL A 741 -17.81 -9.97 -2.27
CA VAL A 741 -16.86 -11.07 -2.51
C VAL A 741 -15.56 -10.81 -1.77
N ARG A 742 -15.02 -11.83 -1.10
CA ARG A 742 -13.75 -11.79 -0.36
C ARG A 742 -12.69 -12.69 -1.00
N PRO A 743 -11.38 -12.50 -0.75
CA PRO A 743 -10.32 -13.35 -1.31
C PRO A 743 -10.52 -14.84 -1.07
N GLU A 744 -11.05 -15.21 0.10
CA GLU A 744 -11.31 -16.58 0.56
C GLU A 744 -12.37 -17.28 -0.31
N ASP A 745 -13.17 -16.53 -1.06
CA ASP A 745 -14.16 -17.07 -2.00
C ASP A 745 -13.52 -17.65 -3.27
N ALA A 746 -12.18 -17.68 -3.40
CA ALA A 746 -11.50 -18.14 -4.61
C ALA A 746 -11.92 -19.55 -5.05
N ASP A 747 -11.96 -20.50 -4.12
CA ASP A 747 -12.37 -21.88 -4.42
C ASP A 747 -13.86 -21.96 -4.78
N MET A 748 -14.70 -21.24 -4.03
CA MET A 748 -16.15 -21.15 -4.29
C MET A 748 -16.44 -20.50 -5.66
N GLN A 749 -15.70 -19.46 -6.04
CA GLN A 749 -15.78 -18.80 -7.35
C GLN A 749 -15.30 -19.72 -8.47
N GLN A 750 -14.23 -20.49 -8.22
CA GLN A 750 -13.69 -21.46 -9.18
C GLN A 750 -14.68 -22.61 -9.42
N GLU A 751 -15.32 -23.11 -8.37
CA GLU A 751 -16.36 -24.12 -8.45
C GLU A 751 -17.61 -23.60 -9.16
N PHE A 752 -18.05 -22.39 -8.82
CA PHE A 752 -19.17 -21.71 -9.48
C PHE A 752 -18.98 -21.67 -11.01
N VAL A 753 -17.81 -21.22 -11.49
CA VAL A 753 -17.53 -21.13 -12.94
C VAL A 753 -17.43 -22.50 -13.62
N ARG A 754 -16.87 -23.52 -12.94
CA ARG A 754 -16.81 -24.90 -13.47
C ARG A 754 -18.19 -25.48 -13.70
N ASN A 755 -19.14 -25.16 -12.82
CA ASN A 755 -20.50 -25.69 -12.83
C ASN A 755 -21.45 -24.95 -13.80
N LEU A 756 -21.01 -23.87 -14.46
CA LEU A 756 -21.78 -23.19 -15.49
C LEU A 756 -21.89 -24.03 -16.78
N SER A 757 -22.96 -23.84 -17.53
CA SER A 757 -23.08 -24.34 -18.91
C SER A 757 -22.07 -23.66 -19.86
N GLU A 758 -21.76 -24.29 -21.00
CA GLU A 758 -20.90 -23.67 -22.02
C GLU A 758 -21.50 -22.35 -22.54
N GLU A 759 -22.82 -22.30 -22.70
CA GLU A 759 -23.55 -21.09 -23.10
C GLU A 759 -23.39 -19.97 -22.08
N SER A 760 -23.59 -20.24 -20.79
CA SER A 760 -23.41 -19.25 -19.72
C SER A 760 -21.97 -18.74 -19.61
N ARG A 761 -20.97 -19.61 -19.79
CA ARG A 761 -19.56 -19.19 -19.84
C ARG A 761 -19.24 -18.34 -21.06
N TYR A 762 -19.70 -18.75 -22.24
CA TYR A 762 -19.48 -17.99 -23.47
C TYR A 762 -20.13 -16.61 -23.40
N ASN A 763 -21.39 -16.55 -22.93
CA ASN A 763 -22.12 -15.30 -22.76
C ASN A 763 -21.41 -14.32 -21.82
N ARG A 764 -20.67 -14.83 -20.84
CA ARG A 764 -19.97 -14.00 -19.85
C ARG A 764 -18.57 -13.58 -20.29
N TYR A 765 -17.77 -14.52 -20.77
CA TYR A 765 -16.34 -14.34 -21.00
C TYR A 765 -15.99 -14.12 -22.46
N LEU A 766 -16.98 -14.19 -23.35
CA LEU A 766 -16.81 -14.16 -24.82
C LEU A 766 -15.74 -15.14 -25.30
N SER A 767 -15.54 -16.22 -24.54
CA SER A 767 -14.49 -17.21 -24.72
C SER A 767 -14.92 -18.55 -24.12
N SER A 768 -14.40 -19.64 -24.66
CA SER A 768 -14.70 -21.02 -24.25
C SER A 768 -13.80 -21.49 -23.10
N ILE A 769 -13.62 -20.66 -22.08
CA ILE A 769 -12.83 -21.05 -20.90
C ILE A 769 -13.58 -22.13 -20.11
N LYS A 770 -12.87 -23.19 -19.67
CA LYS A 770 -13.46 -24.24 -18.79
C LYS A 770 -13.30 -23.94 -17.31
N GLN A 771 -12.26 -23.18 -16.96
CA GLN A 771 -11.93 -22.74 -15.61
C GLN A 771 -11.21 -21.41 -15.66
N LEU A 772 -11.21 -20.68 -14.54
CA LEU A 772 -10.43 -19.46 -14.40
C LEU A 772 -8.95 -19.84 -14.21
N SER A 773 -8.05 -19.03 -14.76
CA SER A 773 -6.65 -19.12 -14.40
C SER A 773 -6.43 -18.56 -12.99
N GLN A 774 -5.32 -18.90 -12.34
CA GLN A 774 -5.02 -18.39 -11.01
C GLN A 774 -4.99 -16.85 -10.95
N SER A 775 -4.49 -16.21 -12.02
CA SER A 775 -4.50 -14.75 -12.13
C SER A 775 -5.91 -14.17 -12.26
N MET A 776 -6.81 -14.84 -12.98
CA MET A 776 -8.22 -14.42 -13.08
C MET A 776 -8.97 -14.62 -11.76
N LEU A 777 -8.72 -15.73 -11.05
CA LEU A 777 -9.30 -15.95 -9.72
C LEU A 777 -8.92 -14.84 -8.75
N VAL A 778 -7.62 -14.56 -8.63
CA VAL A 778 -7.11 -13.47 -7.79
C VAL A 778 -7.73 -12.14 -8.17
N ARG A 779 -7.83 -11.82 -9.47
CA ARG A 779 -8.49 -10.59 -9.94
C ARG A 779 -9.96 -10.54 -9.57
N PHE A 780 -10.65 -11.67 -9.53
CA PHE A 780 -12.09 -11.71 -9.30
C PHE A 780 -12.49 -11.76 -7.84
N THR A 781 -11.58 -12.12 -6.93
CA THR A 781 -11.87 -12.22 -5.49
C THR A 781 -11.11 -11.21 -4.64
N GLN A 782 -10.00 -10.65 -5.12
CA GLN A 782 -9.21 -9.64 -4.38
C GLN A 782 -9.54 -8.23 -4.82
N LEU A 783 -10.74 -7.78 -4.51
CA LEU A 783 -11.25 -6.49 -4.94
C LEU A 783 -10.56 -5.30 -4.28
N ASP A 784 -10.44 -4.21 -5.03
CA ASP A 784 -10.32 -2.88 -4.45
C ASP A 784 -11.72 -2.25 -4.39
N TYR A 785 -12.35 -2.30 -3.21
CA TYR A 785 -13.72 -1.84 -3.02
C TYR A 785 -13.95 -0.35 -3.36
N ASP A 786 -12.87 0.44 -3.53
CA ASP A 786 -12.96 1.83 -3.96
C ASP A 786 -13.13 1.98 -5.48
N ARG A 787 -12.80 0.95 -6.26
CA ARG A 787 -12.80 0.94 -7.74
C ARG A 787 -13.66 -0.13 -8.35
N GLU A 788 -13.93 -1.18 -7.62
CA GLU A 788 -14.74 -2.28 -8.09
C GLU A 788 -15.54 -2.84 -6.93
N MET A 789 -16.73 -3.33 -7.25
CA MET A 789 -17.57 -4.03 -6.28
C MET A 789 -18.00 -5.33 -6.91
N ALA A 790 -17.92 -6.44 -6.18
CA ALA A 790 -18.62 -7.65 -6.56
C ALA A 790 -19.43 -8.13 -5.36
N LEU A 791 -20.70 -8.43 -5.62
CA LEU A 791 -21.64 -8.99 -4.68
C LEU A 791 -21.92 -10.44 -5.08
N ALA A 792 -21.64 -11.38 -4.18
CA ALA A 792 -22.06 -12.76 -4.30
C ALA A 792 -23.40 -12.96 -3.60
N MET A 793 -24.27 -13.74 -4.24
CA MET A 793 -25.43 -14.33 -3.58
C MET A 793 -25.08 -15.76 -3.20
N THR A 794 -25.11 -16.07 -1.90
CA THR A 794 -24.73 -17.36 -1.36
C THR A 794 -25.86 -18.00 -0.56
N ARG A 795 -25.74 -19.30 -0.33
CA ARG A 795 -26.66 -20.10 0.50
C ARG A 795 -25.85 -21.05 1.36
N GLU A 796 -26.25 -21.20 2.63
CA GLU A 796 -25.71 -22.24 3.49
C GLU A 796 -26.17 -23.64 3.05
N HIS A 797 -25.22 -24.55 2.93
CA HIS A 797 -25.42 -25.96 2.66
C HIS A 797 -24.71 -26.82 3.71
N LYS A 798 -25.02 -28.12 3.78
CA LYS A 798 -24.43 -29.04 4.77
C LYS A 798 -22.90 -29.13 4.71
N ASP A 799 -22.32 -28.89 3.54
CA ASP A 799 -20.89 -29.00 3.26
C ASP A 799 -20.19 -27.63 3.19
N GLY A 800 -20.88 -26.53 3.51
CA GLY A 800 -20.35 -25.18 3.47
C GLY A 800 -21.25 -24.16 2.76
N GLU A 801 -20.67 -23.03 2.40
CA GLU A 801 -21.34 -21.96 1.68
C GLU A 801 -21.29 -22.20 0.16
N GLU A 802 -22.44 -22.10 -0.53
CA GLU A 802 -22.56 -22.29 -1.97
C GLU A 802 -22.88 -20.96 -2.67
N MET A 803 -22.11 -20.59 -3.70
CA MET A 803 -22.38 -19.41 -4.52
C MET A 803 -23.42 -19.70 -5.61
N LEU A 804 -24.48 -18.89 -5.65
CA LEU A 804 -25.60 -19.01 -6.60
C LEU A 804 -25.48 -18.04 -7.78
N ALA A 805 -24.93 -16.86 -7.53
CA ALA A 805 -24.75 -15.80 -8.50
C ALA A 805 -23.70 -14.79 -8.04
N VAL A 806 -23.12 -14.06 -8.99
CA VAL A 806 -22.23 -12.92 -8.72
C VAL A 806 -22.57 -11.77 -9.67
N ALA A 807 -22.70 -10.57 -9.13
CA ALA A 807 -22.78 -9.33 -9.91
C ALA A 807 -21.63 -8.43 -9.51
N ARG A 808 -21.05 -7.72 -10.47
CA ARG A 808 -19.92 -6.84 -10.21
C ARG A 808 -19.95 -5.60 -11.09
N PHE A 809 -19.29 -4.55 -10.64
CA PHE A 809 -18.91 -3.43 -11.51
C PHE A 809 -17.44 -3.06 -11.32
N ILE A 810 -16.87 -2.44 -12.35
CA ILE A 810 -15.56 -1.81 -12.33
C ILE A 810 -15.77 -0.34 -12.72
N THR A 811 -15.22 0.59 -11.94
CA THR A 811 -15.34 2.02 -12.22
C THR A 811 -14.55 2.41 -13.47
N ASP A 812 -15.10 3.35 -14.23
CA ASP A 812 -14.36 4.06 -15.25
C ASP A 812 -13.21 4.84 -14.57
N PRO A 813 -12.04 5.03 -15.21
CA PRO A 813 -10.90 5.70 -14.56
C PRO A 813 -11.19 7.15 -14.10
N ASP A 814 -12.22 7.80 -14.66
CA ASP A 814 -12.68 9.13 -14.27
C ASP A 814 -13.62 9.13 -13.05
N ASN A 815 -13.96 7.96 -12.53
CA ASN A 815 -14.91 7.73 -11.44
C ASN A 815 -16.32 8.33 -11.70
N GLU A 816 -16.71 8.56 -12.95
CA GLU A 816 -18.07 9.04 -13.27
C GLU A 816 -19.04 7.91 -13.56
N GLY A 817 -18.56 6.81 -14.15
CA GLY A 817 -19.37 5.66 -14.50
C GLY A 817 -18.75 4.34 -14.11
N CYS A 818 -19.44 3.26 -14.42
CA CYS A 818 -18.92 1.90 -14.27
C CYS A 818 -19.47 0.96 -15.34
N GLU A 819 -18.69 -0.09 -15.59
CA GLU A 819 -19.10 -1.23 -16.39
C GLU A 819 -19.50 -2.38 -15.46
N PHE A 820 -20.68 -2.96 -15.66
CA PHE A 820 -21.17 -4.06 -14.83
C PHE A 820 -21.15 -5.40 -15.54
N ALA A 821 -21.18 -6.46 -14.75
CA ALA A 821 -21.43 -7.81 -15.20
C ALA A 821 -22.25 -8.61 -14.19
N LEU A 822 -23.03 -9.58 -14.68
CA LEU A 822 -23.87 -10.46 -13.89
C LEU A 822 -23.72 -11.90 -14.37
N GLU A 823 -23.57 -12.82 -13.43
CA GLU A 823 -23.54 -14.25 -13.65
C GLU A 823 -24.50 -14.92 -12.68
N VAL A 824 -25.37 -15.81 -13.18
CA VAL A 824 -26.31 -16.60 -12.38
C VAL A 824 -26.18 -18.06 -12.79
N ALA A 825 -25.95 -18.96 -11.83
CA ALA A 825 -25.86 -20.38 -12.09
C ALA A 825 -27.12 -20.91 -12.79
N ASP A 826 -26.96 -21.79 -13.78
CA ASP A 826 -28.04 -22.17 -14.71
C ASP A 826 -29.31 -22.66 -13.98
N ARG A 827 -29.15 -23.52 -12.96
CA ARG A 827 -30.26 -24.06 -12.14
C ARG A 827 -31.02 -23.01 -11.29
N TRP A 828 -30.46 -21.81 -11.15
CA TRP A 828 -30.99 -20.73 -10.34
C TRP A 828 -31.55 -19.56 -11.17
N GLN A 829 -31.45 -19.64 -12.50
CA GLN A 829 -32.04 -18.66 -13.40
C GLN A 829 -33.58 -18.65 -13.29
N GLY A 830 -34.19 -17.49 -13.54
CA GLY A 830 -35.64 -17.32 -13.45
C GLY A 830 -36.21 -17.14 -12.03
N LYS A 831 -35.41 -17.28 -10.97
CA LYS A 831 -35.85 -17.17 -9.56
C LYS A 831 -35.80 -15.76 -8.95
N GLY A 832 -35.64 -14.73 -9.77
CA GLY A 832 -35.57 -13.33 -9.32
C GLY A 832 -34.18 -12.86 -8.84
N ILE A 833 -33.18 -13.75 -8.80
CA ILE A 833 -31.81 -13.47 -8.33
C ILE A 833 -31.17 -12.28 -9.05
N GLY A 834 -31.24 -12.25 -10.39
CA GLY A 834 -30.63 -11.17 -11.17
C GLY A 834 -31.20 -9.80 -10.85
N TYR A 835 -32.48 -9.70 -10.47
CA TYR A 835 -33.08 -8.43 -10.05
C TYR A 835 -32.54 -8.01 -8.69
N LEU A 836 -32.57 -8.89 -7.69
CA LEU A 836 -32.09 -8.60 -6.33
C LEU A 836 -30.62 -8.18 -6.32
N LEU A 837 -29.77 -8.94 -7.03
CA LEU A 837 -28.33 -8.71 -7.02
C LEU A 837 -27.94 -7.44 -7.77
N MET A 838 -28.59 -7.14 -8.91
CA MET A 838 -28.38 -5.89 -9.63
C MET A 838 -28.91 -4.68 -8.84
N SER A 839 -30.05 -4.81 -8.15
CA SER A 839 -30.56 -3.75 -7.27
C SER A 839 -29.55 -3.39 -6.18
N ALA A 840 -29.01 -4.39 -5.47
CA ALA A 840 -27.96 -4.18 -4.48
C ALA A 840 -26.70 -3.55 -5.10
N LEU A 841 -26.33 -3.97 -6.32
CA LEU A 841 -25.20 -3.40 -7.05
C LEU A 841 -25.42 -1.93 -7.43
N PHE A 842 -26.65 -1.51 -7.73
CA PHE A 842 -26.97 -0.09 -7.98
C PHE A 842 -26.84 0.76 -6.73
N ASP A 843 -27.33 0.26 -5.60
CA ASP A 843 -27.25 0.98 -4.34
C ASP A 843 -25.78 1.17 -3.93
N ALA A 844 -24.94 0.14 -4.11
CA ALA A 844 -23.49 0.25 -3.93
C ALA A 844 -22.85 1.28 -4.88
N ALA A 845 -23.23 1.29 -6.16
CA ALA A 845 -22.70 2.26 -7.13
C ALA A 845 -23.12 3.71 -6.80
N ARG A 846 -24.35 3.92 -6.33
CA ARG A 846 -24.85 5.23 -5.88
C ARG A 846 -24.15 5.72 -4.62
N GLU A 847 -23.91 4.84 -3.65
CA GLU A 847 -23.17 5.17 -2.44
C GLU A 847 -21.72 5.58 -2.75
N GLN A 848 -21.13 5.01 -3.80
CA GLN A 848 -19.83 5.46 -4.32
C GLN A 848 -19.88 6.80 -5.07
N GLY A 849 -21.07 7.29 -5.43
CA GLY A 849 -21.27 8.55 -6.16
C GLY A 849 -21.16 8.42 -7.68
N LEU A 850 -21.27 7.20 -8.21
CA LEU A 850 -21.25 6.96 -9.66
C LEU A 850 -22.55 7.46 -10.30
N LYS A 851 -22.45 8.05 -11.49
CA LYS A 851 -23.57 8.69 -12.18
C LYS A 851 -24.24 7.77 -13.20
N VAL A 852 -23.48 6.86 -13.81
CA VAL A 852 -23.96 6.02 -14.91
C VAL A 852 -23.39 4.61 -14.79
N MET A 853 -24.25 3.60 -14.99
CA MET A 853 -23.85 2.20 -15.10
C MET A 853 -24.13 1.68 -16.51
N ARG A 854 -23.15 0.96 -17.09
CA ARG A 854 -23.19 0.47 -18.48
C ARG A 854 -22.77 -0.99 -18.58
N GLY A 855 -23.19 -1.68 -19.62
CA GLY A 855 -22.74 -3.03 -19.91
C GLY A 855 -22.92 -3.41 -21.37
N GLU A 856 -22.09 -4.34 -21.84
CA GLU A 856 -22.22 -4.94 -23.16
C GLU A 856 -22.90 -6.31 -23.03
N VAL A 857 -23.99 -6.51 -23.78
CA VAL A 857 -24.78 -7.75 -23.76
C VAL A 857 -24.86 -8.30 -25.17
N LEU A 858 -24.64 -9.60 -25.35
CA LEU A 858 -24.86 -10.25 -26.65
C LEU A 858 -26.30 -10.05 -27.12
N ALA A 859 -26.47 -9.65 -28.38
CA ALA A 859 -27.79 -9.40 -28.97
C ALA A 859 -28.71 -10.63 -28.92
N GLY A 860 -28.14 -11.84 -28.88
CA GLY A 860 -28.86 -13.09 -28.71
C GLY A 860 -29.35 -13.40 -27.28
N ASN A 861 -28.83 -12.72 -26.25
CA ASN A 861 -29.16 -12.99 -24.85
C ASN A 861 -30.47 -12.31 -24.41
N LYS A 862 -31.60 -12.86 -24.89
CA LYS A 862 -32.95 -12.33 -24.61
C LYS A 862 -33.27 -12.26 -23.11
N GLY A 863 -32.76 -13.20 -22.32
CA GLY A 863 -32.97 -13.24 -20.86
C GLY A 863 -32.37 -12.02 -20.17
N MET A 864 -31.12 -11.70 -20.50
CA MET A 864 -30.43 -10.51 -19.98
C MET A 864 -31.08 -9.21 -20.45
N LEU A 865 -31.40 -9.09 -21.74
CA LEU A 865 -32.07 -7.88 -22.26
C LEU A 865 -33.43 -7.62 -21.62
N LYS A 866 -34.21 -8.68 -21.34
CA LYS A 866 -35.48 -8.58 -20.60
C LYS A 866 -35.26 -8.11 -19.16
N LEU A 867 -34.20 -8.59 -18.50
CA LEU A 867 -33.81 -8.12 -17.16
C LEU A 867 -33.41 -6.64 -17.20
N MET A 868 -32.61 -6.22 -18.18
CA MET A 868 -32.17 -4.83 -18.35
C MET A 868 -33.36 -3.87 -18.53
N HIS A 869 -34.32 -4.23 -19.38
CA HIS A 869 -35.56 -3.46 -19.52
C HIS A 869 -36.34 -3.38 -18.20
N LYS A 870 -36.48 -4.49 -17.47
CA LYS A 870 -37.18 -4.51 -16.17
C LYS A 870 -36.49 -3.64 -15.12
N LEU A 871 -35.16 -3.54 -15.18
CA LEU A 871 -34.34 -2.69 -14.31
C LEU A 871 -34.27 -1.23 -14.79
N GLY A 872 -34.92 -0.87 -15.90
CA GLY A 872 -34.97 0.50 -16.42
C GLY A 872 -33.70 0.94 -17.16
N PHE A 873 -32.97 0.01 -17.77
CA PHE A 873 -31.87 0.35 -18.67
C PHE A 873 -32.39 0.79 -20.04
N SER A 874 -31.71 1.75 -20.64
CA SER A 874 -31.78 2.02 -22.07
C SER A 874 -30.98 0.96 -22.81
N VAL A 875 -31.53 0.45 -23.92
CA VAL A 875 -30.96 -0.67 -24.70
C VAL A 875 -30.78 -0.20 -26.13
N GLU A 876 -29.53 -0.13 -26.59
CA GLU A 876 -29.17 0.38 -27.91
C GLU A 876 -28.22 -0.59 -28.63
N PRO A 877 -28.28 -0.72 -29.97
CA PRO A 877 -27.31 -1.52 -30.72
C PRO A 877 -25.88 -1.00 -30.50
N HIS A 878 -24.90 -1.90 -30.35
CA HIS A 878 -23.52 -1.46 -30.18
C HIS A 878 -22.98 -0.81 -31.48
N PRO A 879 -22.30 0.35 -31.40
CA PRO A 879 -21.93 1.14 -32.58
C PRO A 879 -20.90 0.47 -33.49
N GLU A 880 -20.05 -0.39 -32.94
CA GLU A 880 -18.92 -1.00 -33.66
C GLU A 880 -19.09 -2.52 -33.87
N ASP A 881 -20.04 -3.17 -33.19
CA ASP A 881 -20.20 -4.63 -33.22
C ASP A 881 -21.69 -5.02 -33.20
N ARG A 882 -22.19 -5.57 -34.31
CA ARG A 882 -23.61 -5.94 -34.44
C ARG A 882 -23.99 -7.16 -33.59
N ALA A 883 -23.03 -7.93 -33.07
CA ALA A 883 -23.29 -9.04 -32.18
C ALA A 883 -23.58 -8.57 -30.73
N LEU A 884 -23.29 -7.31 -30.41
CA LEU A 884 -23.42 -6.72 -29.08
C LEU A 884 -24.52 -5.65 -29.04
N THR A 885 -25.10 -5.49 -27.86
CA THR A 885 -26.07 -4.46 -27.49
C THR A 885 -25.52 -3.72 -26.28
N MET A 886 -25.47 -2.40 -26.35
CA MET A 886 -25.07 -1.54 -25.24
C MET A 886 -26.28 -1.28 -24.36
N VAL A 887 -26.14 -1.50 -23.05
CA VAL A 887 -27.16 -1.13 -22.07
C VAL A 887 -26.61 -0.07 -21.14
N SER A 888 -27.40 0.97 -20.85
CA SER A 888 -26.99 2.05 -19.95
C SER A 888 -28.13 2.52 -19.04
N LYS A 889 -27.78 2.95 -17.83
CA LYS A 889 -28.72 3.49 -16.85
C LYS A 889 -28.05 4.60 -16.04
N SER A 890 -28.76 5.73 -15.89
CA SER A 890 -28.38 6.77 -14.92
C SER A 890 -28.73 6.31 -13.52
N LEU A 891 -27.81 6.49 -12.57
CA LEU A 891 -27.92 6.02 -11.19
C LEU A 891 -28.70 7.00 -10.32
#